data_AF-A0A9D1B2S7-F1
#
_entry.id   AF-A0A9D1B2S7-F1
#
_cell.length_a   1.000
_cell.length_b   1.000
_cell.length_c   1.000
_cell.angle_alpha   90.00
_cell.angle_beta   90.00
_cell.angle_gamma   90.00
#
_symmetry.space_group_name_H-M   'P 1'
#
loop_
_entity.id
_entity.type
_entity.pdbx_description
1 polymer ?
#
loop_
_entity_poly.entity_id
_entity_poly.type
_entity_poly.pdbx_seq_one_letter_code
_entity_poly.pdbx_strand_id
1 'polypeptide(L)'
;GGDAPLTPIQHWFFERPLANRDHWNQAYLLAVPETLPIQRLQRALAAVASHHDSLRLRFRQQDGGWIQSYGESAPVELDVIDLSGHDAQALETALEAEASRIQAGHCLREGRLLGAALFELGAARGRRLLLSIHHLAVDGVSWRILLEDLETACRQLEAGEAVDLPPRTMAFGTWARRLQQLAGTAELERQRDFWLATLDDARPSLPVDVRGDSPNDVASSRELSVELDAATTRALLQQAPAAYRTRINDLLLAALLRVLCRWRGDARLSLHLEGHGREALFDDVDLSRTLGWFTSLFPVNLELPAQADNAALIKSVKEQLRAIPDNGIGFGLLRYLHPDAGLRQRLARSDRFELLFNYLGQFDQAFDGGGLFQPATGTVGACEHPGSPRSHLLEVNALVTGDRLRLHWTYSRNRHREATIRRLAEDHVGALAKLVAHCLSDEAGGVTPSDFPLAGLDAPTLDALYARHGGRLQDLYPLSPMQEGMLYHTLADPDSPVSFEQYSLELHGAIEPEDMRAAWQTVMDRHPVLRTAFLWQGVEQPLQAVLNPVVLPWQEEDLRGQPAETVAARLEAFRREDRRRGFDPGTAPLFRVALFRTADDRAVMIWSFHHVILDGWCMNRVLTEFFEACQRPPADTAPAARPYRDFIAWLQAQDEQATRDYWKRYLAGLETPGTLQSGGEDAVDAPAGDGPGQQTLCLPDPLTAALDAMGRQHGLTLNTLVQGAWGLLLGRYTGSDDVVFGATVSGRPADLQGVENMVGLFINILPVRVQLDTERAVTDWLQALQARQFEAAQYQHASPAQIQAASPLANNQPLFDSLLVFENYPLDETKRRHGGLEIVAASLDEMTRFPLNLIVLPGSRIRFVASYDRSRFGDRLIERLLSQLQRVLEEIVADPGRRPAAIPVHGREEQQRLLQTPPPPPRSGVPLLQSLADRPTGTPALAGDTTLDCGQLLAQAGRVAALLDSRGVRPGDTVAVRSPSADAVFVTLLACLHAGFRCLPLGELRLGALEKVLARMNARALLGDGGIDAAGLQDVLYIDMAAAIQTPAEPLPARSTASGGSGCLTLDWTEAGGTAVAIDAADLDAQLDELARALPLQAGGSLLLDLPVDQPASLVLGLAALLKGMTLYLPGRKGGDATIQADDPCVVAASPAALTRWSEGSGGPALVCVSARLDTASAERLAASGRAWKLLPAPGTGLVAACLHLETAADGCRA
;
A
#
# COMPACT_ATOMS: atom_id res chain seq x y z
N GLY A 1 13.88 2.71 48.69
CA GLY A 1 12.72 2.40 47.85
C GLY A 1 11.51 2.99 48.53
N GLY A 2 10.77 3.86 47.85
CA GLY A 2 9.55 4.46 48.39
C GLY A 2 8.39 3.47 48.46
N ASP A 3 7.23 3.95 48.91
CA ASP A 3 5.98 3.19 48.93
C ASP A 3 5.56 2.78 47.50
N ALA A 4 4.93 1.62 47.38
CA ALA A 4 4.38 1.11 46.13
C ALA A 4 2.93 0.63 46.34
N PRO A 5 2.07 0.73 45.31
CA PRO A 5 0.72 0.21 45.37
C PRO A 5 0.73 -1.31 45.40
N LEU A 6 -0.37 -1.91 45.88
CA LEU A 6 -0.54 -3.37 45.84
C LEU A 6 -0.88 -3.87 44.43
N THR A 7 -0.49 -5.10 44.12
CA THR A 7 -0.96 -5.80 42.91
C THR A 7 -2.35 -6.39 43.15
N PRO A 8 -3.09 -6.76 42.07
CA PRO A 8 -4.42 -7.38 42.19
C PRO A 8 -4.48 -8.58 43.16
N ILE A 9 -3.50 -9.47 43.10
CA ILE A 9 -3.46 -10.66 43.96
C ILE A 9 -3.17 -10.32 45.43
N GLN A 10 -2.40 -9.27 45.69
CA GLN A 10 -2.19 -8.77 47.04
C GLN A 10 -3.48 -8.15 47.60
N HIS A 11 -4.26 -7.44 46.79
CA HIS A 11 -5.61 -6.98 47.18
C HIS A 11 -6.53 -8.14 47.54
N TRP A 12 -6.59 -9.18 46.69
CA TRP A 12 -7.34 -10.40 46.97
C TRP A 12 -6.96 -11.02 48.33
N PHE A 13 -5.66 -11.12 48.62
CA PHE A 13 -5.19 -11.64 49.90
C PHE A 13 -5.67 -10.82 51.11
N PHE A 14 -5.58 -9.48 51.04
CA PHE A 14 -5.96 -8.63 52.18
C PHE A 14 -7.47 -8.56 52.43
N GLU A 15 -8.29 -8.76 51.40
CA GLU A 15 -9.76 -8.85 51.51
C GLU A 15 -10.24 -10.11 52.26
N ARG A 16 -9.42 -11.18 52.29
CA ARG A 16 -9.83 -12.45 52.89
C ARG A 16 -9.86 -12.41 54.42
N PRO A 17 -10.85 -13.06 55.07
CA PRO A 17 -10.95 -13.12 56.53
C PRO A 17 -10.02 -14.22 57.10
N LEU A 18 -8.72 -14.08 56.91
CA LEU A 18 -7.70 -15.01 57.41
C LEU A 18 -7.55 -14.90 58.93
N ALA A 19 -7.39 -16.04 59.60
CA ALA A 19 -7.23 -16.10 61.06
C ALA A 19 -5.88 -15.53 61.51
N ASN A 20 -4.82 -15.79 60.74
CA ASN A 20 -3.53 -15.14 60.89
C ASN A 20 -2.95 -14.85 59.49
N ARG A 21 -2.78 -13.56 59.15
CA ARG A 21 -2.23 -13.13 57.86
C ARG A 21 -0.73 -13.32 57.76
N ASP A 22 -0.01 -13.39 58.88
CA ASP A 22 1.43 -13.60 58.87
C ASP A 22 1.79 -15.07 58.54
N HIS A 23 0.84 -16.00 58.67
CA HIS A 23 1.05 -17.43 58.41
C HIS A 23 0.34 -17.86 57.12
N TRP A 24 0.91 -17.41 56.00
CA TRP A 24 0.46 -17.71 54.63
C TRP A 24 1.67 -17.80 53.70
N ASN A 25 2.24 -19.00 53.58
CA ASN A 25 3.59 -19.18 53.08
C ASN A 25 3.66 -20.16 51.92
N GLN A 26 4.78 -20.12 51.20
CA GLN A 26 5.28 -21.25 50.44
C GLN A 26 6.54 -21.76 51.14
N ALA A 27 6.71 -23.07 51.22
CA ALA A 27 7.85 -23.67 51.89
C ALA A 27 8.38 -24.88 51.12
N TYR A 28 9.71 -25.02 51.09
CA TYR A 28 10.41 -26.16 50.51
C TYR A 28 11.41 -26.76 51.49
N LEU A 29 11.47 -28.09 51.49
CA LEU A 29 12.48 -28.87 52.19
C LEU A 29 13.50 -29.40 51.19
N LEU A 30 14.77 -29.07 51.40
CA LEU A 30 15.86 -29.36 50.48
C LEU A 30 16.93 -30.20 51.17
N ALA A 31 17.40 -31.26 50.54
CA ALA A 31 18.60 -31.98 50.96
C ALA A 31 19.83 -31.14 50.63
N VAL A 32 20.76 -31.04 51.58
CA VAL A 32 21.97 -30.23 51.48
C VAL A 32 23.20 -31.08 51.82
N PRO A 33 24.30 -30.98 51.06
CA PRO A 33 25.54 -31.70 51.36
C PRO A 33 26.10 -31.37 52.74
N GLU A 34 26.55 -32.38 53.48
CA GLU A 34 27.24 -32.18 54.77
C GLU A 34 28.53 -31.36 54.62
N THR A 35 29.14 -31.38 53.43
CA THR A 35 30.33 -30.60 53.07
C THR A 35 30.05 -29.10 52.98
N LEU A 36 28.80 -28.66 52.84
CA LEU A 36 28.49 -27.23 52.76
C LEU A 36 28.59 -26.59 54.16
N PRO A 37 29.52 -25.63 54.39
CA PRO A 37 29.66 -25.00 55.69
C PRO A 37 28.44 -24.14 56.04
N ILE A 38 27.93 -24.26 57.27
CA ILE A 38 26.76 -23.50 57.77
C ILE A 38 26.97 -21.98 57.61
N GLN A 39 28.16 -21.48 57.94
CA GLN A 39 28.50 -20.05 57.77
C GLN A 39 28.44 -19.59 56.31
N ARG A 40 28.74 -20.48 55.36
CA ARG A 40 28.67 -20.18 53.92
C ARG A 40 27.22 -20.07 53.49
N LEU A 41 26.39 -21.03 53.89
CA LEU A 41 24.95 -21.02 53.62
C LEU A 41 24.27 -19.77 54.21
N GLN A 42 24.60 -19.40 55.45
CA GLN A 42 24.14 -18.18 56.12
C GLN A 42 24.49 -16.91 55.31
N ARG A 43 25.74 -16.81 54.83
CA ARG A 43 26.19 -15.66 54.02
C ARG A 43 25.52 -15.62 52.65
N ALA A 44 25.32 -16.77 52.02
CA ALA A 44 24.63 -16.88 50.74
C ALA A 44 23.16 -16.46 50.86
N LEU A 45 22.44 -16.92 51.89
CA LEU A 45 21.06 -16.51 52.17
C LEU A 45 20.94 -15.00 52.38
N ALA A 46 21.86 -14.40 53.14
CA ALA A 46 21.88 -12.95 53.35
C ALA A 46 22.13 -12.18 52.04
N ALA A 47 23.01 -12.67 51.16
CA ALA A 47 23.27 -12.05 49.87
C ALA A 47 22.05 -12.10 48.94
N VAL A 48 21.38 -13.25 48.84
CA VAL A 48 20.15 -13.43 48.04
C VAL A 48 19.02 -12.54 48.55
N ALA A 49 18.80 -12.51 49.89
CA ALA A 49 17.77 -11.66 50.49
C ALA A 49 18.04 -10.16 50.30
N SER A 50 19.31 -9.76 50.25
CA SER A 50 19.69 -8.38 49.96
C SER A 50 19.54 -8.02 48.48
N HIS A 51 19.79 -8.96 47.58
CA HIS A 51 19.71 -8.76 46.13
C HIS A 51 18.25 -8.61 45.65
N HIS A 52 17.34 -9.40 46.22
CA HIS A 52 15.93 -9.45 45.83
C HIS A 52 15.02 -8.61 46.72
N ASP A 53 14.55 -7.49 46.19
CA ASP A 53 13.77 -6.51 46.94
C ASP A 53 12.43 -7.05 47.49
N SER A 54 11.82 -8.06 46.84
CA SER A 54 10.53 -8.62 47.27
C SER A 54 10.61 -9.28 48.64
N LEU A 55 11.76 -9.87 49.00
CA LEU A 55 11.99 -10.51 50.30
C LEU A 55 12.07 -9.49 51.45
N ARG A 56 12.14 -8.20 51.13
CA ARG A 56 12.21 -7.07 52.08
C ARG A 56 10.93 -6.23 52.09
N LEU A 57 9.85 -6.73 51.49
CA LEU A 57 8.56 -6.04 51.50
C LEU A 57 7.99 -5.95 52.92
N ARG A 58 7.36 -4.82 53.21
CA ARG A 58 6.63 -4.54 54.44
C ARG A 58 5.23 -4.08 54.10
N PHE A 59 4.25 -4.63 54.79
CA PHE A 59 2.84 -4.31 54.58
C PHE A 59 2.28 -3.61 55.81
N ARG A 60 1.68 -2.45 55.60
CA ARG A 60 1.09 -1.63 56.66
C ARG A 60 -0.29 -1.17 56.25
N GLN A 61 -1.19 -1.16 57.22
CA GLN A 61 -2.50 -0.56 57.06
C GLN A 61 -2.40 0.94 57.36
N GLN A 62 -2.94 1.76 56.47
CA GLN A 62 -3.08 3.22 56.61
C GLN A 62 -4.55 3.62 56.36
N ASP A 63 -4.90 4.88 56.63
CA ASP A 63 -6.22 5.42 56.32
C ASP A 63 -6.49 5.32 54.80
N GLY A 64 -7.35 4.37 54.41
CA GLY A 64 -7.69 4.10 53.00
C GLY A 64 -7.25 2.74 52.46
N GLY A 65 -6.50 1.92 53.21
CA GLY A 65 -6.19 0.54 52.80
C GLY A 65 -4.81 0.04 53.22
N TRP A 66 -4.38 -1.06 52.60
CA TRP A 66 -3.04 -1.62 52.78
C TRP A 66 -2.07 -1.02 51.75
N ILE A 67 -0.85 -0.72 52.20
CA ILE A 67 0.26 -0.29 51.34
C ILE A 67 1.44 -1.23 51.50
N GLN A 68 2.28 -1.33 50.47
CA GLN A 68 3.56 -2.02 50.55
C GLN A 68 4.74 -1.05 50.41
N SER A 69 5.81 -1.33 51.11
CA SER A 69 7.04 -0.54 51.11
C SER A 69 8.25 -1.45 51.23
N TYR A 70 9.42 -0.95 50.83
CA TYR A 70 10.66 -1.70 50.96
C TYR A 70 11.35 -1.37 52.29
N GLY A 71 11.59 -2.40 53.11
CA GLY A 71 12.42 -2.30 54.32
C GLY A 71 13.92 -2.28 54.00
N GLU A 72 14.74 -1.89 54.98
CA GLU A 72 16.18 -2.14 54.93
C GLU A 72 16.47 -3.65 54.96
N SER A 73 17.62 -4.05 54.41
CA SER A 73 18.04 -5.45 54.45
C SER A 73 18.31 -5.87 55.89
N ALA A 74 17.49 -6.78 56.42
CA ALA A 74 17.70 -7.39 57.72
C ALA A 74 18.54 -8.67 57.56
N PRO A 75 19.35 -9.06 58.56
CA PRO A 75 20.02 -10.35 58.53
C PRO A 75 18.99 -11.48 58.51
N VAL A 76 19.12 -12.39 57.54
CA VAL A 76 18.35 -13.65 57.51
C VAL A 76 18.95 -14.56 58.56
N GLU A 77 18.21 -14.95 59.59
CA GLU A 77 18.67 -15.91 60.59
C GLU A 77 18.44 -17.36 60.07
N LEU A 78 19.49 -18.18 60.08
CA LEU A 78 19.41 -19.62 59.81
C LEU A 78 19.36 -20.37 61.15
N ASP A 79 18.20 -20.92 61.47
CA ASP A 79 18.04 -21.76 62.66
C ASP A 79 18.71 -23.12 62.41
N VAL A 80 19.76 -23.46 63.17
CA VAL A 80 20.38 -24.79 63.11
C VAL A 80 19.79 -25.65 64.21
N ILE A 81 19.09 -26.71 63.82
CA ILE A 81 18.29 -27.54 64.74
C ILE A 81 18.78 -28.99 64.65
N ASP A 82 19.31 -29.51 65.75
CA ASP A 82 19.73 -30.90 65.85
C ASP A 82 18.55 -31.81 66.22
N LEU A 83 18.13 -32.66 65.26
CA LEU A 83 17.11 -33.68 65.44
C LEU A 83 17.68 -35.10 65.33
N SER A 84 19.01 -35.25 65.32
CA SER A 84 19.70 -36.51 65.10
C SER A 84 19.34 -37.60 66.13
N GLY A 85 18.94 -37.21 67.34
CA GLY A 85 18.53 -38.10 68.43
C GLY A 85 17.13 -38.70 68.31
N HIS A 86 16.30 -38.29 67.32
CA HIS A 86 14.95 -38.81 67.14
C HIS A 86 14.92 -40.08 66.28
N ASP A 87 14.08 -41.05 66.66
CA ASP A 87 13.73 -42.18 65.80
C ASP A 87 12.89 -41.74 64.59
N ALA A 88 12.61 -42.64 63.64
CA ALA A 88 11.95 -42.28 62.38
C ALA A 88 10.54 -41.69 62.57
N GLN A 89 9.78 -42.13 63.58
CA GLN A 89 8.40 -41.68 63.79
C GLN A 89 8.35 -40.38 64.60
N ALA A 90 9.20 -40.24 65.61
CA ALA A 90 9.35 -39.01 66.37
C ALA A 90 10.00 -37.90 65.54
N LEU A 91 10.87 -38.24 64.58
CA LEU A 91 11.56 -37.27 63.73
C LEU A 91 10.58 -36.50 62.83
N GLU A 92 9.66 -37.17 62.15
CA GLU A 92 8.69 -36.49 61.28
C GLU A 92 7.78 -35.53 62.07
N THR A 93 7.38 -35.93 63.29
CA THR A 93 6.60 -35.06 64.18
C THR A 93 7.41 -33.83 64.63
N ALA A 94 8.69 -34.02 64.96
CA ALA A 94 9.58 -32.93 65.36
C ALA A 94 9.88 -31.98 64.18
N LEU A 95 10.12 -32.52 62.98
CA LEU A 95 10.28 -31.75 61.75
C LEU A 95 9.03 -30.90 61.47
N GLU A 96 7.84 -31.49 61.58
CA GLU A 96 6.58 -30.77 61.37
C GLU A 96 6.41 -29.60 62.37
N ALA A 97 6.71 -29.85 63.64
CA ALA A 97 6.58 -28.87 64.71
C ALA A 97 7.54 -27.69 64.52
N GLU A 98 8.82 -27.97 64.25
CA GLU A 98 9.82 -26.92 64.02
C GLU A 98 9.58 -26.19 62.70
N ALA A 99 9.23 -26.90 61.63
CA ALA A 99 8.89 -26.26 60.37
C ALA A 99 7.69 -25.31 60.56
N SER A 100 6.63 -25.77 61.22
CA SER A 100 5.47 -24.93 61.53
C SER A 100 5.83 -23.73 62.42
N ARG A 101 6.77 -23.86 63.36
CA ARG A 101 7.28 -22.74 64.18
C ARG A 101 7.97 -21.69 63.31
N ILE A 102 8.85 -22.11 62.40
CA ILE A 102 9.54 -21.21 61.45
C ILE A 102 8.51 -20.48 60.58
N GLN A 103 7.58 -21.22 60.01
CA GLN A 103 6.51 -20.70 59.16
C GLN A 103 5.57 -19.72 59.88
N ALA A 104 5.27 -19.95 61.17
CA ALA A 104 4.45 -19.05 61.96
C ALA A 104 5.20 -17.78 62.44
N GLY A 105 6.53 -17.75 62.31
CA GLY A 105 7.39 -16.65 62.75
C GLY A 105 7.49 -15.47 61.81
N HIS A 106 6.89 -15.53 60.62
CA HIS A 106 6.86 -14.41 59.69
C HIS A 106 6.12 -13.21 60.27
N CYS A 107 6.43 -12.01 59.75
CA CYS A 107 5.77 -10.77 60.17
C CYS A 107 5.70 -9.76 59.03
N LEU A 108 4.50 -9.49 58.54
CA LEU A 108 4.24 -8.57 57.43
C LEU A 108 4.61 -7.12 57.76
N ARG A 109 4.39 -6.68 59.01
CA ARG A 109 4.64 -5.29 59.44
C ARG A 109 6.14 -4.97 59.50
N GLU A 110 6.94 -5.94 59.94
CA GLU A 110 8.39 -5.81 60.10
C GLU A 110 9.16 -6.22 58.84
N GLY A 111 8.52 -6.97 57.93
CA GLY A 111 9.10 -7.47 56.69
C GLY A 111 9.95 -8.73 56.89
N ARG A 112 9.64 -9.51 57.93
CA ARG A 112 10.24 -10.83 58.14
C ARG A 112 9.52 -11.84 57.27
N LEU A 113 9.84 -11.84 55.97
CA LEU A 113 9.14 -12.63 54.96
C LEU A 113 9.87 -13.92 54.57
N LEU A 114 11.14 -14.09 54.93
CA LEU A 114 11.94 -15.29 54.68
C LEU A 114 12.35 -15.92 56.02
N GLY A 115 12.13 -17.22 56.16
CA GLY A 115 12.57 -18.06 57.27
C GLY A 115 13.40 -19.22 56.73
N ALA A 116 14.50 -19.54 57.41
CA ALA A 116 15.39 -20.61 57.02
C ALA A 116 15.77 -21.46 58.24
N ALA A 117 15.71 -22.78 58.11
CA ALA A 117 16.15 -23.71 59.15
C ALA A 117 16.94 -24.87 58.56
N LEU A 118 18.09 -25.19 59.14
CA LEU A 118 18.91 -26.33 58.79
C LEU A 118 18.74 -27.42 59.86
N PHE A 119 18.09 -28.50 59.49
CA PHE A 119 17.91 -29.68 60.33
C PHE A 119 19.10 -30.64 60.18
N GLU A 120 19.76 -30.97 61.28
CA GLU A 120 20.77 -32.02 61.34
C GLU A 120 20.12 -33.34 61.78
N LEU A 121 20.12 -34.36 60.90
CA LEU A 121 19.37 -35.61 61.11
C LEU A 121 20.28 -36.80 61.49
N GLY A 122 21.56 -36.54 61.70
CA GLY A 122 22.62 -37.53 61.95
C GLY A 122 23.22 -38.12 60.67
N ALA A 123 24.41 -38.72 60.79
CA ALA A 123 25.25 -39.15 59.65
C ALA A 123 24.59 -40.10 58.64
N ALA A 124 23.56 -40.86 59.05
CA ALA A 124 22.83 -41.76 58.15
C ALA A 124 21.71 -41.06 57.34
N ARG A 125 21.23 -39.90 57.80
CA ARG A 125 20.06 -39.19 57.24
C ARG A 125 20.41 -37.80 56.69
N GLY A 126 21.63 -37.31 56.93
CA GLY A 126 22.17 -36.07 56.37
C GLY A 126 21.58 -34.79 56.96
N ARG A 127 21.66 -33.70 56.18
CA ARG A 127 21.08 -32.39 56.51
C ARG A 127 19.93 -32.04 55.59
N ARG A 128 18.92 -31.35 56.13
CA ARG A 128 17.80 -30.79 55.37
C ARG A 128 17.63 -29.30 55.66
N LEU A 129 17.54 -28.48 54.63
CA LEU A 129 17.27 -27.05 54.70
C LEU A 129 15.79 -26.81 54.40
N LEU A 130 15.06 -26.24 55.36
CA LEU A 130 13.76 -25.65 55.13
C LEU A 130 13.94 -24.19 54.74
N LEU A 131 13.35 -23.80 53.62
CA LEU A 131 13.13 -22.40 53.25
C LEU A 131 11.63 -22.15 53.25
N SER A 132 11.19 -21.15 54.01
CA SER A 132 9.81 -20.68 54.01
C SER A 132 9.76 -19.21 53.67
N ILE A 133 8.92 -18.84 52.72
CA ILE A 133 8.74 -17.46 52.29
C ILE A 133 7.25 -17.14 52.32
N HIS A 134 6.90 -16.00 52.92
CA HIS A 134 5.54 -15.51 52.90
C HIS A 134 5.09 -15.29 51.45
N HIS A 135 3.92 -15.81 51.08
CA HIS A 135 3.50 -15.90 49.68
C HIS A 135 3.38 -14.52 48.98
N LEU A 136 3.11 -13.46 49.73
CA LEU A 136 3.14 -12.07 49.22
C LEU A 136 4.46 -11.64 48.54
N ALA A 137 5.57 -12.35 48.78
CA ALA A 137 6.89 -12.04 48.24
C ALA A 137 7.40 -13.03 47.17
N VAL A 138 6.67 -14.13 46.91
CA VAL A 138 7.15 -15.24 46.09
C VAL A 138 6.00 -15.91 45.33
N ASP A 139 6.29 -16.39 44.13
CA ASP A 139 5.44 -17.30 43.34
C ASP A 139 6.25 -18.54 42.91
N GLY A 140 5.61 -19.49 42.21
CA GLY A 140 6.30 -20.72 41.76
C GLY A 140 7.54 -20.45 40.89
N VAL A 141 7.50 -19.43 40.03
CA VAL A 141 8.63 -19.05 39.16
C VAL A 141 9.78 -18.43 39.97
N SER A 142 9.46 -17.66 41.02
CA SER A 142 10.42 -17.01 41.90
C SER A 142 11.35 -18.00 42.60
N TRP A 143 10.86 -19.21 42.93
CA TRP A 143 11.69 -20.24 43.57
C TRP A 143 12.86 -20.70 42.70
N ARG A 144 12.65 -20.84 41.39
CA ARG A 144 13.74 -21.20 40.46
C ARG A 144 14.86 -20.17 40.49
N ILE A 145 14.51 -18.88 40.39
CA ILE A 145 15.47 -17.77 40.42
C ILE A 145 16.19 -17.73 41.77
N LEU A 146 15.45 -17.88 42.87
CA LEU A 146 15.99 -17.86 44.22
C LEU A 146 16.99 -18.98 44.47
N LEU A 147 16.69 -20.20 44.03
CA LEU A 147 17.56 -21.37 44.24
C LEU A 147 18.81 -21.32 43.34
N GLU A 148 18.66 -20.87 42.09
CA GLU A 148 19.79 -20.62 41.19
C GLU A 148 20.77 -19.59 41.78
N ASP A 149 20.24 -18.47 42.29
CA ASP A 149 21.06 -17.42 42.90
C ASP A 149 21.69 -17.88 44.23
N LEU A 150 20.96 -18.67 45.04
CA LEU A 150 21.48 -19.23 46.28
C LEU A 150 22.64 -20.20 46.04
N GLU A 151 22.51 -21.06 45.03
CA GLU A 151 23.59 -21.96 44.61
C GLU A 151 24.79 -21.18 44.06
N THR A 152 24.54 -20.16 43.22
CA THR A 152 25.58 -19.29 42.66
C THR A 152 26.37 -18.59 43.76
N ALA A 153 25.67 -18.01 44.74
CA ALA A 153 26.29 -17.38 45.90
C ALA A 153 27.12 -18.38 46.73
N CYS A 154 26.62 -19.61 46.93
CA CYS A 154 27.38 -20.65 47.63
C CYS A 154 28.67 -21.01 46.89
N ARG A 155 28.62 -21.16 45.56
CA ARG A 155 29.80 -21.50 44.73
C ARG A 155 30.84 -20.37 44.70
N GLN A 156 30.41 -19.12 44.55
CA GLN A 156 31.32 -17.95 44.61
C GLN A 156 32.01 -17.84 45.98
N LEU A 157 31.25 -18.01 47.08
CA LEU A 157 31.81 -18.03 48.43
C LEU A 157 32.74 -19.20 48.70
N GLU A 158 32.55 -20.33 48.02
CA GLU A 158 33.48 -21.47 48.04
C GLU A 158 34.80 -21.15 47.35
N ALA A 159 34.74 -20.47 46.21
CA ALA A 159 35.91 -20.01 45.47
C ALA A 159 36.65 -18.85 46.16
N GLY A 160 36.10 -18.28 47.24
CA GLY A 160 36.65 -17.12 47.94
C GLY A 160 36.37 -15.79 47.24
N GLU A 161 35.41 -15.77 46.30
CA GLU A 161 34.99 -14.61 45.53
C GLU A 161 33.94 -13.78 46.30
N ALA A 162 33.79 -12.51 45.90
CA ALA A 162 32.65 -11.71 46.34
C ALA A 162 31.37 -12.23 45.65
N VAL A 163 30.24 -12.19 46.36
CA VAL A 163 28.97 -12.62 45.76
C VAL A 163 28.53 -11.56 44.74
N ASP A 164 28.49 -11.95 43.48
CA ASP A 164 28.02 -11.14 42.35
C ASP A 164 26.95 -11.93 41.60
N LEU A 165 25.68 -11.58 41.86
CA LEU A 165 24.52 -12.27 41.30
C LEU A 165 24.09 -11.60 39.99
N PRO A 166 23.54 -12.36 39.03
CA PRO A 166 22.99 -11.80 37.80
C PRO A 166 22.03 -10.64 38.10
N PRO A 167 22.05 -9.54 37.32
CA PRO A 167 21.22 -8.39 37.62
C PRO A 167 19.73 -8.77 37.55
N ARG A 168 18.96 -8.33 38.54
CA ARG A 168 17.50 -8.37 38.47
C ARG A 168 16.99 -7.50 37.31
N THR A 169 15.96 -7.98 36.63
CA THR A 169 15.39 -7.31 35.46
C THR A 169 14.55 -6.08 35.83
N MET A 170 13.85 -6.14 36.98
CA MET A 170 12.97 -5.07 37.45
C MET A 170 12.75 -5.16 38.98
N ALA A 171 12.34 -4.06 39.62
CA ALA A 171 11.79 -4.08 40.97
C ALA A 171 10.26 -4.35 40.96
N PHE A 172 9.76 -5.22 41.83
CA PHE A 172 8.35 -5.60 41.90
C PHE A 172 7.36 -4.41 42.05
N GLY A 173 7.72 -3.37 42.79
CA GLY A 173 6.91 -2.17 42.98
C GLY A 173 6.85 -1.27 41.74
N THR A 174 7.78 -1.44 40.79
CA THR A 174 7.68 -0.82 39.45
C THR A 174 6.60 -1.52 38.63
N TRP A 175 6.58 -2.86 38.65
CA TRP A 175 5.50 -3.66 38.04
C TRP A 175 4.13 -3.29 38.59
N ALA A 176 3.97 -3.20 39.92
CA ALA A 176 2.71 -2.81 40.55
C ALA A 176 2.20 -1.43 40.10
N ARG A 177 3.11 -0.45 39.93
CA ARG A 177 2.75 0.90 39.42
C ARG A 177 2.33 0.86 37.95
N ARG A 178 3.00 0.06 37.11
CA ARG A 178 2.61 -0.14 35.71
C ARG A 178 1.22 -0.74 35.59
N LEU A 179 0.90 -1.75 36.39
CA LEU A 179 -0.44 -2.33 36.46
C LEU A 179 -1.50 -1.30 36.89
N GLN A 180 -1.19 -0.44 37.86
CA GLN A 180 -2.13 0.61 38.27
C GLN A 180 -2.35 1.69 37.20
N GLN A 181 -1.34 2.01 36.40
CA GLN A 181 -1.50 2.91 35.25
C GLN A 181 -2.39 2.28 34.17
N LEU A 182 -2.20 0.99 33.89
CA LEU A 182 -3.01 0.24 32.94
C LEU A 182 -4.49 0.15 33.36
N ALA A 183 -4.75 0.10 34.68
CA ALA A 183 -6.10 -0.07 35.23
C ALA A 183 -7.12 1.01 34.84
N GLY A 184 -6.68 2.19 34.38
CA GLY A 184 -7.54 3.31 34.00
C GLY A 184 -7.56 3.65 32.51
N THR A 185 -7.01 2.78 31.65
CA THR A 185 -6.91 3.06 30.21
C THR A 185 -8.16 2.59 29.45
N ALA A 186 -8.40 3.21 28.29
CA ALA A 186 -9.43 2.76 27.37
C ALA A 186 -9.16 1.35 26.80
N GLU A 187 -7.92 0.86 26.87
CA GLU A 187 -7.56 -0.52 26.52
C GLU A 187 -8.25 -1.51 27.43
N LEU A 188 -8.03 -1.37 28.74
CA LEU A 188 -8.57 -2.30 29.71
C LEU A 188 -10.09 -2.19 29.83
N GLU A 189 -10.65 -0.98 29.66
CA GLU A 189 -12.10 -0.74 29.71
C GLU A 189 -12.86 -1.60 28.68
N ARG A 190 -12.25 -1.93 27.53
CA ARG A 190 -12.87 -2.81 26.52
C ARG A 190 -13.13 -4.23 27.01
N GLN A 191 -12.43 -4.68 28.04
CA GLN A 191 -12.63 -6.02 28.61
C GLN A 191 -13.79 -6.10 29.61
N ARG A 192 -14.33 -4.95 30.05
CA ARG A 192 -15.36 -4.87 31.09
C ARG A 192 -16.54 -5.78 30.82
N ASP A 193 -17.09 -5.70 29.60
CA ASP A 193 -18.33 -6.39 29.27
C ASP A 193 -18.11 -7.92 29.16
N PHE A 194 -16.93 -8.36 28.70
CA PHE A 194 -16.52 -9.76 28.71
C PHE A 194 -16.51 -10.35 30.12
N TRP A 195 -15.89 -9.66 31.08
CA TRP A 195 -15.80 -10.15 32.46
C TRP A 195 -17.15 -10.13 33.18
N LEU A 196 -17.99 -9.12 32.93
CA LEU A 196 -19.34 -9.07 33.48
C LEU A 196 -20.21 -10.20 32.95
N ALA A 197 -20.17 -10.48 31.64
CA ALA A 197 -20.88 -11.60 31.03
C ALA A 197 -20.40 -12.94 31.60
N THR A 198 -19.08 -13.12 31.75
CA THR A 198 -18.49 -14.32 32.37
C THR A 198 -19.02 -14.54 33.79
N LEU A 199 -19.20 -13.47 34.57
CA LEU A 199 -19.83 -13.61 35.87
C LEU A 199 -21.30 -13.96 35.74
N ASP A 200 -22.09 -13.24 34.96
CA ASP A 200 -23.54 -13.46 34.85
C ASP A 200 -23.90 -14.89 34.39
N ASP A 201 -23.07 -15.52 33.55
CA ASP A 201 -23.25 -16.90 33.07
C ASP A 201 -22.81 -18.00 34.06
N ALA A 202 -22.18 -17.66 35.18
CA ALA A 202 -21.58 -18.64 36.08
C ALA A 202 -22.59 -19.64 36.67
N ARG A 203 -22.12 -20.88 36.87
CA ARG A 203 -22.81 -21.97 37.59
C ARG A 203 -21.95 -22.44 38.76
N PRO A 204 -21.94 -21.69 39.87
CA PRO A 204 -20.88 -21.79 40.88
C PRO A 204 -20.95 -23.00 41.79
N SER A 205 -22.13 -23.60 41.99
CA SER A 205 -22.31 -24.59 43.04
C SER A 205 -21.87 -26.00 42.61
N LEU A 206 -20.92 -26.56 43.35
CA LEU A 206 -20.47 -27.95 43.23
C LEU A 206 -21.23 -28.86 44.20
N PRO A 207 -21.45 -30.14 43.85
CA PRO A 207 -22.09 -31.10 44.75
C PRO A 207 -21.23 -31.40 45.99
N VAL A 208 -21.83 -31.37 47.18
CA VAL A 208 -21.17 -31.79 48.45
C VAL A 208 -21.72 -33.13 48.95
N ASP A 209 -20.85 -33.97 49.55
CA ASP A 209 -21.25 -35.28 50.09
C ASP A 209 -21.84 -35.17 51.51
N VAL A 210 -21.35 -34.19 52.28
CA VAL A 210 -21.69 -33.98 53.68
C VAL A 210 -22.39 -32.62 53.80
N ARG A 211 -23.65 -32.66 54.23
CA ARG A 211 -24.44 -31.46 54.51
C ARG A 211 -24.38 -31.16 56.01
N GLY A 212 -24.00 -29.93 56.37
CA GLY A 212 -23.89 -29.48 57.75
C GLY A 212 -23.20 -28.13 57.87
N ASP A 213 -23.19 -27.58 59.09
CA ASP A 213 -22.68 -26.23 59.37
C ASP A 213 -21.16 -26.21 59.66
N SER A 214 -20.48 -27.36 59.62
CA SER A 214 -19.04 -27.44 59.83
C SER A 214 -18.27 -26.58 58.81
N PRO A 215 -17.28 -25.78 59.26
CA PRO A 215 -16.56 -24.85 58.39
C PRO A 215 -15.69 -25.54 57.32
N ASN A 216 -15.49 -24.85 56.19
CA ASN A 216 -14.50 -25.20 55.15
C ASN A 216 -13.18 -24.47 55.48
N ASP A 217 -12.46 -24.97 56.46
CA ASP A 217 -11.21 -24.38 56.97
C ASP A 217 -9.97 -25.22 56.62
N VAL A 218 -8.79 -24.64 56.78
CA VAL A 218 -7.50 -25.29 56.51
C VAL A 218 -7.32 -26.53 57.40
N ALA A 219 -7.78 -26.50 58.65
CA ALA A 219 -7.72 -27.63 59.58
C ALA A 219 -8.49 -28.87 59.10
N SER A 220 -9.58 -28.67 58.35
CA SER A 220 -10.37 -29.73 57.73
C SER A 220 -9.83 -30.17 56.36
N SER A 221 -8.81 -29.49 55.83
CA SER A 221 -8.22 -29.76 54.53
C SER A 221 -7.62 -31.17 54.44
N ARG A 222 -7.79 -31.80 53.29
CA ARG A 222 -7.21 -33.07 52.88
C ARG A 222 -6.73 -32.91 51.45
N GLU A 223 -5.58 -33.48 51.16
CA GLU A 223 -5.03 -33.56 49.82
C GLU A 223 -5.05 -35.01 49.34
N LEU A 224 -5.41 -35.21 48.09
CA LEU A 224 -5.28 -36.48 47.38
C LEU A 224 -4.46 -36.25 46.12
N SER A 225 -3.44 -37.09 45.91
CA SER A 225 -2.63 -37.06 44.69
C SER A 225 -2.95 -38.26 43.79
N VAL A 226 -3.05 -38.00 42.49
CA VAL A 226 -3.07 -39.02 41.42
C VAL A 226 -2.03 -38.65 40.36
N GLU A 227 -1.48 -39.65 39.67
CA GLU A 227 -0.40 -39.44 38.72
C GLU A 227 -0.76 -40.01 37.34
N LEU A 228 -0.30 -39.34 36.30
CA LEU A 228 -0.18 -39.88 34.96
C LEU A 228 1.21 -40.53 34.82
N ASP A 229 1.29 -41.67 34.13
CA ASP A 229 2.57 -42.35 33.93
C ASP A 229 3.55 -41.49 33.11
N ALA A 230 4.84 -41.82 33.20
CA ALA A 230 5.90 -41.02 32.59
C ALA A 230 5.84 -41.00 31.05
N ALA A 231 5.41 -42.09 30.41
CA ALA A 231 5.33 -42.17 28.96
C ALA A 231 4.20 -41.28 28.43
N THR A 232 3.01 -41.36 29.06
CA THR A 232 1.87 -40.52 28.69
C THR A 232 2.11 -39.05 29.06
N THR A 233 2.80 -38.76 30.16
CA THR A 233 3.21 -37.40 30.53
C THR A 233 4.15 -36.80 29.48
N ARG A 234 5.15 -37.56 29.02
CA ARG A 234 6.05 -37.11 27.95
C ARG A 234 5.27 -36.83 26.66
N ALA A 235 4.34 -37.71 26.28
CA ALA A 235 3.50 -37.50 25.12
C ALA A 235 2.61 -36.24 25.26
N LEU A 236 2.02 -36.01 26.43
CA LEU A 236 1.23 -34.81 26.73
C LEU A 236 2.05 -33.51 26.54
N LEU A 237 3.31 -33.52 26.96
CA LEU A 237 4.17 -32.34 26.92
C LEU A 237 4.80 -32.09 25.54
N GLN A 238 5.16 -33.15 24.80
CA GLN A 238 6.04 -33.05 23.63
C GLN A 238 5.35 -33.38 22.29
N GLN A 239 4.29 -34.19 22.30
CA GLN A 239 3.70 -34.74 21.06
C GLN A 239 2.25 -34.30 20.87
N ALA A 240 1.41 -34.46 21.89
CA ALA A 240 -0.02 -34.12 21.84
C ALA A 240 -0.31 -32.66 21.43
N PRO A 241 0.49 -31.64 21.84
CA PRO A 241 0.26 -30.26 21.43
C PRO A 241 0.26 -30.03 19.92
N ALA A 242 1.01 -30.83 19.15
CA ALA A 242 1.14 -30.68 17.71
C ALA A 242 -0.16 -30.97 16.94
N ALA A 243 -1.01 -31.86 17.46
CA ALA A 243 -2.22 -32.31 16.76
C ALA A 243 -3.26 -31.19 16.55
N TYR A 244 -3.41 -30.30 17.53
CA TYR A 244 -4.41 -29.23 17.53
C TYR A 244 -3.85 -27.86 17.91
N ARG A 245 -2.51 -27.71 17.94
CA ARG A 245 -1.80 -26.49 18.40
C ARG A 245 -2.24 -26.05 19.80
N THR A 246 -2.38 -27.02 20.70
CA THR A 246 -2.86 -26.78 22.06
C THR A 246 -1.73 -26.34 22.99
N ARG A 247 -2.12 -25.68 24.08
CA ARG A 247 -1.33 -25.57 25.31
C ARG A 247 -1.74 -26.70 26.25
N ILE A 248 -0.89 -27.03 27.22
CA ILE A 248 -1.19 -28.09 28.19
C ILE A 248 -2.49 -27.85 28.97
N ASN A 249 -2.79 -26.59 29.33
CA ASN A 249 -4.02 -26.21 30.00
C ASN A 249 -5.27 -26.58 29.18
N ASP A 250 -5.20 -26.53 27.85
CA ASP A 250 -6.33 -26.87 26.98
C ASP A 250 -6.73 -28.35 27.19
N LEU A 251 -5.75 -29.26 27.29
CA LEU A 251 -5.97 -30.69 27.51
C LEU A 251 -6.34 -31.01 28.96
N LEU A 252 -5.69 -30.35 29.93
CA LEU A 252 -5.97 -30.54 31.36
C LEU A 252 -7.40 -30.11 31.70
N LEU A 253 -7.81 -28.94 31.23
CA LEU A 253 -9.14 -28.39 31.45
C LEU A 253 -10.21 -29.10 30.62
N ALA A 254 -9.89 -29.58 29.42
CA ALA A 254 -10.82 -30.44 28.66
C ALA A 254 -11.15 -31.73 29.41
N ALA A 255 -10.13 -32.39 29.98
CA ALA A 255 -10.33 -33.59 30.79
C ALA A 255 -11.13 -33.27 32.07
N LEU A 256 -10.81 -32.15 32.75
CA LEU A 256 -11.49 -31.72 33.96
C LEU A 256 -12.96 -31.40 33.70
N LEU A 257 -13.23 -30.63 32.64
CA LEU A 257 -14.57 -30.26 32.18
C LEU A 257 -15.42 -31.51 31.96
N ARG A 258 -14.91 -32.49 31.21
CA ARG A 258 -15.63 -33.75 30.93
C ARG A 258 -15.98 -34.51 32.22
N VAL A 259 -15.07 -34.56 33.18
CA VAL A 259 -15.29 -35.29 34.45
C VAL A 259 -16.28 -34.56 35.36
N LEU A 260 -16.12 -33.27 35.55
CA LEU A 260 -16.96 -32.49 36.47
C LEU A 260 -18.37 -32.25 35.92
N CYS A 261 -18.52 -32.04 34.61
CA CYS A 261 -19.83 -31.97 33.96
C CYS A 261 -20.60 -33.30 34.11
N ARG A 262 -19.92 -34.44 33.92
CA ARG A 262 -20.51 -35.76 34.16
C ARG A 262 -20.94 -35.95 35.62
N TRP A 263 -20.13 -35.48 36.56
CA TRP A 263 -20.45 -35.58 37.99
C TRP A 263 -21.61 -34.69 38.40
N ARG A 264 -21.69 -33.47 37.84
CA ARG A 264 -22.77 -32.50 38.11
C ARG A 264 -24.08 -32.81 37.39
N GLY A 265 -24.04 -33.49 36.25
CA GLY A 265 -25.19 -33.62 35.36
C GLY A 265 -25.52 -32.32 34.62
N ASP A 266 -24.51 -31.49 34.34
CA ASP A 266 -24.60 -30.21 33.63
C ASP A 266 -23.57 -30.20 32.49
N ALA A 267 -23.75 -29.36 31.47
CA ALA A 267 -22.82 -29.19 30.37
C ALA A 267 -21.76 -28.10 30.63
N ARG A 268 -21.90 -27.31 31.70
CA ARG A 268 -21.04 -26.16 32.01
C ARG A 268 -20.26 -26.33 33.32
N LEU A 269 -19.04 -25.80 33.33
CA LEU A 269 -18.14 -25.73 34.48
C LEU A 269 -17.66 -24.29 34.69
N SER A 270 -17.84 -23.77 35.90
CA SER A 270 -17.29 -22.48 36.32
C SER A 270 -16.15 -22.73 37.31
N LEU A 271 -14.98 -22.13 37.04
CA LEU A 271 -13.80 -22.23 37.91
C LEU A 271 -13.04 -20.90 37.96
N HIS A 272 -12.27 -20.69 39.02
CA HIS A 272 -11.14 -19.78 38.97
C HIS A 272 -9.95 -20.49 38.33
N LEU A 273 -9.34 -19.82 37.35
CA LEU A 273 -8.09 -20.25 36.75
C LEU A 273 -6.96 -19.38 37.29
N GLU A 274 -5.88 -20.03 37.73
CA GLU A 274 -4.66 -19.37 38.12
C GLU A 274 -3.68 -19.31 36.94
N GLY A 275 -3.17 -18.11 36.65
CA GLY A 275 -2.08 -17.87 35.70
C GLY A 275 -0.85 -17.31 36.43
N HIS A 276 0.32 -17.39 35.79
CA HIS A 276 1.56 -16.88 36.39
C HIS A 276 1.58 -15.35 36.52
N GLY A 277 0.76 -14.63 35.74
CA GLY A 277 0.62 -13.17 35.77
C GLY A 277 1.89 -12.38 35.43
N ARG A 278 2.81 -13.04 34.73
CA ARG A 278 4.04 -12.47 34.13
C ARG A 278 3.81 -12.26 32.63
N GLU A 279 2.74 -11.57 32.30
CA GLU A 279 2.31 -11.31 30.92
C GLU A 279 3.15 -10.19 30.29
N ALA A 280 3.44 -10.32 29.00
CA ALA A 280 4.15 -9.29 28.22
C ALA A 280 3.20 -8.14 27.84
N LEU A 281 2.80 -7.35 28.85
CA LEU A 281 1.85 -6.24 28.68
C LEU A 281 2.51 -4.94 28.17
N PHE A 282 3.83 -4.86 28.25
CA PHE A 282 4.60 -3.66 27.92
C PHE A 282 5.91 -4.07 27.23
N ASP A 283 6.28 -3.38 26.15
CA ASP A 283 7.49 -3.67 25.39
C ASP A 283 8.79 -3.41 26.18
N ASP A 284 8.73 -2.57 27.21
CA ASP A 284 9.88 -2.15 28.04
C ASP A 284 10.03 -2.94 29.35
N VAL A 285 9.23 -4.00 29.57
CA VAL A 285 9.19 -4.74 30.85
C VAL A 285 9.69 -6.17 30.69
N ASP A 286 10.74 -6.50 31.45
CA ASP A 286 11.23 -7.87 31.61
C ASP A 286 11.05 -8.34 33.07
N LEU A 287 10.29 -9.43 33.25
CA LEU A 287 10.01 -10.04 34.54
C LEU A 287 10.77 -11.37 34.76
N SER A 288 11.64 -11.77 33.83
CA SER A 288 12.26 -13.11 33.81
C SER A 288 13.13 -13.44 35.03
N ARG A 289 13.75 -12.44 35.66
CA ARG A 289 14.54 -12.59 36.91
C ARG A 289 14.03 -11.74 38.06
N THR A 290 12.76 -11.37 38.07
CA THR A 290 12.17 -10.59 39.18
C THR A 290 11.42 -11.52 40.14
N LEU A 291 11.75 -11.46 41.44
CA LEU A 291 10.98 -12.16 42.49
C LEU A 291 9.77 -11.33 42.92
N GLY A 292 8.69 -12.02 43.27
CA GLY A 292 7.44 -11.41 43.71
C GLY A 292 6.24 -12.33 43.52
N TRP A 293 5.07 -11.90 43.97
CA TRP A 293 3.81 -12.62 43.73
C TRP A 293 3.08 -12.04 42.52
N PHE A 294 3.26 -12.67 41.36
CA PHE A 294 2.72 -12.20 40.09
C PHE A 294 1.37 -12.80 39.73
N THR A 295 0.96 -13.88 40.42
CA THR A 295 -0.24 -14.67 40.13
C THR A 295 -1.44 -13.83 39.67
N SER A 296 -2.03 -14.21 38.54
CA SER A 296 -3.32 -13.73 38.08
C SER A 296 -4.41 -14.74 38.43
N LEU A 297 -5.48 -14.31 39.10
CA LEU A 297 -6.62 -15.14 39.47
C LEU A 297 -7.89 -14.58 38.82
N PHE A 298 -8.56 -15.36 37.98
CA PHE A 298 -9.71 -14.89 37.20
C PHE A 298 -10.75 -15.99 36.95
N PRO A 299 -12.03 -15.62 36.78
CA PRO A 299 -13.11 -16.58 36.51
C PRO A 299 -13.09 -17.08 35.06
N VAL A 300 -13.39 -18.36 34.89
CA VAL A 300 -13.54 -19.02 33.59
C VAL A 300 -14.81 -19.86 33.60
N ASN A 301 -15.60 -19.75 32.54
CA ASN A 301 -16.70 -20.67 32.25
C ASN A 301 -16.32 -21.51 31.04
N LEU A 302 -16.44 -22.84 31.19
CA LEU A 302 -16.22 -23.80 30.12
C LEU A 302 -17.51 -24.58 29.85
N GLU A 303 -17.82 -24.81 28.59
CA GLU A 303 -19.01 -25.54 28.12
C GLU A 303 -18.61 -26.73 27.23
N LEU A 304 -19.27 -27.87 27.47
CA LEU A 304 -19.12 -29.05 26.62
C LEU A 304 -19.75 -28.81 25.24
N PRO A 305 -19.06 -29.18 24.14
CA PRO A 305 -19.67 -29.14 22.81
C PRO A 305 -20.83 -30.13 22.70
N ALA A 306 -21.80 -29.84 21.82
CA ALA A 306 -22.95 -30.70 21.57
C ALA A 306 -22.56 -32.11 21.07
N GLN A 307 -21.49 -32.19 20.28
CA GLN A 307 -20.83 -33.44 19.91
C GLN A 307 -19.63 -33.65 20.84
N ALA A 308 -19.70 -34.66 21.70
CA ALA A 308 -18.72 -34.87 22.77
C ALA A 308 -17.53 -35.75 22.39
N ASP A 309 -17.16 -35.80 21.09
CA ASP A 309 -15.93 -36.49 20.69
C ASP A 309 -14.68 -35.75 21.21
N ASN A 310 -13.51 -36.38 21.09
CA ASN A 310 -12.27 -35.82 21.63
C ASN A 310 -11.79 -34.60 20.84
N ALA A 311 -11.93 -34.58 19.51
CA ALA A 311 -11.47 -33.49 18.67
C ALA A 311 -12.30 -32.22 18.93
N ALA A 312 -13.64 -32.35 18.91
CA ALA A 312 -14.57 -31.27 19.19
C ALA A 312 -14.38 -30.71 20.61
N LEU A 313 -14.16 -31.57 21.61
CA LEU A 313 -13.89 -31.12 22.98
C LEU A 313 -12.59 -30.31 23.07
N ILE A 314 -11.49 -30.81 22.49
CA ILE A 314 -10.19 -30.14 22.52
C ILE A 314 -10.28 -28.78 21.81
N LYS A 315 -10.83 -28.75 20.58
CA LYS A 315 -11.01 -27.52 19.81
C LYS A 315 -11.89 -26.50 20.57
N SER A 316 -13.02 -26.95 21.12
CA SER A 316 -13.94 -26.09 21.86
C SER A 316 -13.31 -25.48 23.12
N VAL A 317 -12.62 -26.28 23.93
CA VAL A 317 -11.97 -25.77 25.16
C VAL A 317 -10.82 -24.84 24.81
N LYS A 318 -10.02 -25.16 23.78
CA LYS A 318 -8.98 -24.27 23.28
C LYS A 318 -9.56 -22.90 22.88
N GLU A 319 -10.63 -22.85 22.09
CA GLU A 319 -11.24 -21.58 21.68
C GLU A 319 -11.81 -20.80 22.86
N GLN A 320 -12.48 -21.48 23.80
CA GLN A 320 -13.01 -20.84 25.01
C GLN A 320 -11.89 -20.23 25.87
N LEU A 321 -10.74 -20.89 25.97
CA LEU A 321 -9.57 -20.36 26.69
C LEU A 321 -8.87 -19.24 25.91
N ARG A 322 -8.85 -19.29 24.57
CA ARG A 322 -8.26 -18.25 23.71
C ARG A 322 -9.11 -16.98 23.63
N ALA A 323 -10.41 -17.08 23.85
CA ALA A 323 -11.31 -15.93 23.96
C ALA A 323 -11.06 -15.07 25.21
N ILE A 324 -10.29 -15.58 26.19
CA ILE A 324 -9.97 -14.84 27.41
C ILE A 324 -8.93 -13.75 27.10
N PRO A 325 -9.24 -12.46 27.32
CA PRO A 325 -8.32 -11.37 27.01
C PRO A 325 -7.10 -11.38 27.95
N ASP A 326 -5.93 -11.09 27.39
CA ASP A 326 -4.64 -10.94 28.08
C ASP A 326 -4.31 -12.07 29.09
N ASN A 327 -4.68 -13.31 28.74
CA ASN A 327 -4.56 -14.48 29.62
C ASN A 327 -5.17 -14.26 31.02
N GLY A 328 -6.17 -13.38 31.14
CA GLY A 328 -6.97 -13.16 32.34
C GLY A 328 -6.43 -12.12 33.35
N ILE A 329 -5.26 -11.52 33.14
CA ILE A 329 -4.70 -10.54 34.08
C ILE A 329 -5.59 -9.30 34.23
N GLY A 330 -6.29 -8.91 33.15
CA GLY A 330 -7.19 -7.76 33.12
C GLY A 330 -8.36 -7.84 34.10
N PHE A 331 -8.83 -9.05 34.44
CA PHE A 331 -9.88 -9.23 35.45
C PHE A 331 -9.48 -8.65 36.79
N GLY A 332 -8.27 -8.97 37.27
CA GLY A 332 -7.75 -8.48 38.55
C GLY A 332 -7.57 -6.96 38.54
N LEU A 333 -7.11 -6.41 37.42
CA LEU A 333 -6.97 -4.95 37.25
C LEU A 333 -8.33 -4.26 37.34
N LEU A 334 -9.34 -4.78 36.64
CA LEU A 334 -10.70 -4.25 36.67
C LEU A 334 -11.37 -4.41 38.05
N ARG A 335 -11.18 -5.55 38.70
CA ARG A 335 -11.80 -5.86 39.99
C ARG A 335 -11.19 -5.03 41.13
N TYR A 336 -9.86 -4.86 41.16
CA TYR A 336 -9.19 -4.30 42.34
C TYR A 336 -8.63 -2.88 42.13
N LEU A 337 -8.17 -2.54 40.92
CA LEU A 337 -7.42 -1.30 40.66
C LEU A 337 -8.19 -0.25 39.86
N HIS A 338 -9.26 -0.64 39.16
CA HIS A 338 -10.05 0.27 38.34
C HIS A 338 -10.69 1.39 39.17
N PRO A 339 -10.77 2.65 38.70
CA PRO A 339 -11.30 3.77 39.49
C PRO A 339 -12.79 3.65 39.87
N ASP A 340 -13.64 3.03 39.03
CA ASP A 340 -15.07 2.87 39.32
C ASP A 340 -15.35 1.81 40.40
N ALA A 341 -15.79 2.27 41.58
CA ALA A 341 -16.14 1.40 42.71
C ALA A 341 -17.35 0.50 42.44
N GLY A 342 -18.32 0.95 41.64
CA GLY A 342 -19.50 0.16 41.28
C GLY A 342 -19.13 -1.05 40.43
N LEU A 343 -18.22 -0.86 39.47
CA LEU A 343 -17.66 -1.96 38.68
C LEU A 343 -16.90 -2.96 39.57
N ARG A 344 -15.98 -2.48 40.43
CA ARG A 344 -15.24 -3.34 41.37
C ARG A 344 -16.17 -4.21 42.22
N GLN A 345 -17.25 -3.63 42.75
CA GLN A 345 -18.24 -4.36 43.54
C GLN A 345 -19.00 -5.42 42.73
N ARG A 346 -19.32 -5.15 41.47
CA ARG A 346 -19.96 -6.15 40.59
C ARG A 346 -19.02 -7.31 40.29
N LEU A 347 -17.73 -7.02 40.05
CA LEU A 347 -16.71 -8.04 39.76
C LEU A 347 -16.35 -8.89 40.99
N ALA A 348 -16.53 -8.37 42.21
CA ALA A 348 -16.37 -9.13 43.45
C ALA A 348 -17.31 -10.34 43.56
N ARG A 349 -18.38 -10.40 42.75
CA ARG A 349 -19.24 -11.60 42.65
C ARG A 349 -18.48 -12.86 42.23
N SER A 350 -17.25 -12.77 41.71
CA SER A 350 -16.44 -13.94 41.39
C SER A 350 -16.08 -14.78 42.62
N ASP A 351 -16.16 -14.24 43.84
CA ASP A 351 -15.91 -14.98 45.09
C ASP A 351 -16.86 -16.17 45.32
N ARG A 352 -17.93 -16.25 44.53
CA ARG A 352 -18.84 -17.41 44.53
C ARG A 352 -18.29 -18.64 43.82
N PHE A 353 -17.19 -18.54 43.06
CA PHE A 353 -16.64 -19.67 42.33
C PHE A 353 -16.00 -20.65 43.32
N GLU A 354 -16.42 -21.92 43.26
CA GLU A 354 -16.08 -22.93 44.27
C GLU A 354 -14.91 -23.84 43.87
N LEU A 355 -14.43 -23.74 42.63
CA LEU A 355 -13.33 -24.54 42.08
C LEU A 355 -12.15 -23.66 41.69
N LEU A 356 -10.94 -24.03 42.10
CA LEU A 356 -9.68 -23.47 41.60
C LEU A 356 -8.94 -24.52 40.76
N PHE A 357 -8.38 -24.10 39.63
CA PHE A 357 -7.44 -24.89 38.85
C PHE A 357 -6.14 -24.10 38.64
N ASN A 358 -5.00 -24.77 38.83
CA ASN A 358 -3.68 -24.20 38.58
C ASN A 358 -2.76 -25.25 37.93
N TYR A 359 -1.91 -24.82 37.01
CA TYR A 359 -0.83 -25.63 36.45
C TYR A 359 0.53 -24.96 36.73
N LEU A 360 1.34 -25.61 37.56
CA LEU A 360 2.59 -25.08 38.11
C LEU A 360 3.81 -25.31 37.19
N GLY A 361 3.64 -26.01 36.06
CA GLY A 361 4.75 -26.31 35.14
C GLY A 361 5.56 -27.57 35.48
N GLN A 362 6.78 -27.62 34.96
CA GLN A 362 7.76 -28.67 35.24
C GLN A 362 8.65 -28.25 36.39
N PHE A 363 8.51 -28.92 37.53
CA PHE A 363 9.19 -28.54 38.77
C PHE A 363 10.65 -29.01 38.78
N ASP A 364 10.97 -30.14 38.15
CA ASP A 364 12.31 -30.75 38.19
C ASP A 364 13.38 -29.88 37.49
N GLN A 365 13.01 -29.05 36.51
CA GLN A 365 13.95 -28.17 35.80
C GLN A 365 14.65 -27.15 36.73
N ALA A 366 14.07 -26.87 37.90
CA ALA A 366 14.70 -26.01 38.91
C ALA A 366 15.83 -26.72 39.69
N PHE A 367 15.97 -28.04 39.56
CA PHE A 367 16.88 -28.88 40.34
C PHE A 367 17.77 -29.81 39.48
N ASP A 368 17.59 -29.82 38.16
CA ASP A 368 18.37 -30.61 37.22
C ASP A 368 19.87 -30.23 37.25
N GLY A 369 20.75 -31.24 37.38
CA GLY A 369 22.20 -31.07 37.26
C GLY A 369 23.05 -31.49 38.48
N GLY A 370 22.47 -32.12 39.50
CA GLY A 370 23.23 -32.55 40.69
C GLY A 370 23.77 -31.38 41.52
N GLY A 371 23.05 -30.26 41.53
CA GLY A 371 23.40 -29.05 42.27
C GLY A 371 23.32 -29.21 43.80
N LEU A 372 23.79 -28.19 44.52
CA LEU A 372 23.92 -28.18 45.99
C LEU A 372 22.61 -28.34 46.75
N PHE A 373 21.46 -28.06 46.12
CA PHE A 373 20.14 -28.17 46.75
C PHE A 373 19.28 -29.13 45.94
N GLN A 374 18.76 -30.18 46.59
CA GLN A 374 17.90 -31.18 45.95
C GLN A 374 16.60 -31.30 46.74
N PRO A 375 15.43 -31.57 46.13
CA PRO A 375 14.19 -31.78 46.88
C PRO A 375 14.33 -32.92 47.89
N ALA A 376 13.96 -32.68 49.15
CA ALA A 376 13.99 -33.70 50.21
C ALA A 376 12.59 -34.24 50.52
N THR A 377 12.52 -35.50 50.96
CA THR A 377 11.31 -36.09 51.52
C THR A 377 11.10 -35.61 52.97
N GLY A 378 9.84 -35.53 53.41
CA GLY A 378 9.45 -35.09 54.75
C GLY A 378 8.38 -34.01 54.70
N THR A 379 7.73 -33.75 55.82
CA THR A 379 6.72 -32.68 55.94
C THR A 379 7.37 -31.29 56.04
N VAL A 380 6.77 -30.29 55.38
CA VAL A 380 7.12 -28.87 55.55
C VAL A 380 6.29 -28.21 56.65
N GLY A 381 5.37 -28.93 57.30
CA GLY A 381 4.39 -28.36 58.21
C GLY A 381 3.25 -27.62 57.49
N ALA A 382 2.37 -26.99 58.26
CA ALA A 382 1.25 -26.25 57.70
C ALA A 382 1.71 -24.90 57.13
N CYS A 383 1.50 -24.68 55.82
CA CYS A 383 1.84 -23.42 55.15
C CYS A 383 0.83 -22.29 55.40
N GLU A 384 -0.36 -22.63 55.88
CA GLU A 384 -1.42 -21.69 56.25
C GLU A 384 -1.91 -21.96 57.66
N HIS A 385 -2.37 -20.91 58.35
CA HIS A 385 -2.95 -21.06 59.68
C HIS A 385 -4.20 -21.98 59.66
N PRO A 386 -4.28 -23.03 60.51
CA PRO A 386 -5.35 -24.03 60.45
C PRO A 386 -6.78 -23.48 60.63
N GLY A 387 -6.94 -22.39 61.38
CA GLY A 387 -8.23 -21.73 61.58
C GLY A 387 -8.69 -20.83 60.42
N SER A 388 -7.88 -20.66 59.37
CA SER A 388 -8.24 -19.84 58.21
C SER A 388 -9.26 -20.57 57.32
N PRO A 389 -10.20 -19.84 56.69
CA PRO A 389 -11.09 -20.43 55.69
C PRO A 389 -10.29 -20.81 54.45
N ARG A 390 -10.60 -21.96 53.87
CA ARG A 390 -10.03 -22.35 52.56
C ARG A 390 -10.49 -21.39 51.48
N SER A 391 -9.67 -21.24 50.44
CA SER A 391 -9.92 -20.31 49.34
C SER A 391 -11.12 -20.75 48.50
N HIS A 392 -11.22 -22.06 48.25
CA HIS A 392 -12.25 -22.67 47.41
C HIS A 392 -12.78 -23.96 48.08
N LEU A 393 -13.86 -24.51 47.51
CA LEU A 393 -14.41 -25.78 47.97
C LEU A 393 -13.52 -26.94 47.48
N LEU A 394 -13.12 -26.89 46.21
CA LEU A 394 -12.16 -27.80 45.58
C LEU A 394 -11.03 -27.00 44.93
N GLU A 395 -9.80 -27.50 45.05
CA GLU A 395 -8.62 -26.93 44.41
C GLU A 395 -7.88 -28.06 43.70
N VAL A 396 -7.51 -27.86 42.43
CA VAL A 396 -6.80 -28.83 41.60
C VAL A 396 -5.51 -28.20 41.12
N ASN A 397 -4.39 -28.65 41.67
CA ASN A 397 -3.05 -28.21 41.28
C ASN A 397 -2.38 -29.30 40.45
N ALA A 398 -1.91 -28.95 39.25
CA ALA A 398 -1.22 -29.84 38.35
C ALA A 398 0.27 -29.45 38.26
N LEU A 399 1.18 -30.41 38.39
CA LEU A 399 2.63 -30.19 38.29
C LEU A 399 3.33 -31.42 37.73
N VAL A 400 4.48 -31.24 37.09
CA VAL A 400 5.31 -32.36 36.61
C VAL A 400 6.53 -32.51 37.51
N THR A 401 6.68 -33.71 38.09
CA THR A 401 7.79 -34.11 38.97
C THR A 401 8.18 -35.57 38.73
N GLY A 402 9.46 -35.86 38.67
CA GLY A 402 10.00 -37.18 38.33
C GLY A 402 9.47 -37.70 36.99
N ASP A 403 9.45 -36.85 35.95
CA ASP A 403 8.89 -37.12 34.61
C ASP A 403 7.39 -37.48 34.58
N ARG A 404 6.65 -37.27 35.69
CA ARG A 404 5.22 -37.61 35.81
C ARG A 404 4.38 -36.40 36.15
N LEU A 405 3.25 -36.25 35.46
CA LEU A 405 2.24 -35.26 35.83
C LEU A 405 1.49 -35.76 37.07
N ARG A 406 1.54 -34.98 38.15
CA ARG A 406 0.76 -35.19 39.37
C ARG A 406 -0.38 -34.17 39.44
N LEU A 407 -1.57 -34.65 39.81
CA LEU A 407 -2.74 -33.82 40.10
C LEU A 407 -3.05 -33.91 41.60
N HIS A 408 -2.90 -32.79 42.30
CA HIS A 408 -3.21 -32.63 43.71
C HIS A 408 -4.61 -32.05 43.86
N TRP A 409 -5.52 -32.83 44.43
CA TRP A 409 -6.89 -32.44 44.73
C TRP A 409 -7.02 -32.12 46.21
N THR A 410 -7.21 -30.83 46.51
CA THR A 410 -7.39 -30.35 47.88
C THR A 410 -8.87 -30.07 48.15
N TYR A 411 -9.37 -30.64 49.24
CA TYR A 411 -10.78 -30.58 49.63
C TYR A 411 -10.93 -30.60 51.15
N SER A 412 -12.11 -30.23 51.66
CA SER A 412 -12.40 -30.34 53.09
C SER A 412 -13.10 -31.66 53.40
N ARG A 413 -12.61 -32.38 54.42
CA ARG A 413 -13.29 -33.56 54.97
C ARG A 413 -14.66 -33.25 55.58
N ASN A 414 -14.94 -31.98 55.87
CA ASN A 414 -16.24 -31.52 56.36
C ASN A 414 -17.28 -31.37 55.22
N ARG A 415 -16.84 -31.37 53.96
CA ARG A 415 -17.68 -31.14 52.77
C ARG A 415 -17.74 -32.35 51.84
N HIS A 416 -16.61 -33.03 51.63
CA HIS A 416 -16.50 -34.16 50.72
C HIS A 416 -15.91 -35.40 51.40
N ARG A 417 -16.33 -36.58 50.92
CA ARG A 417 -15.74 -37.86 51.28
C ARG A 417 -14.56 -38.14 50.35
N GLU A 418 -13.48 -38.70 50.90
CA GLU A 418 -12.29 -39.08 50.12
C GLU A 418 -12.63 -39.96 48.91
N ALA A 419 -13.56 -40.93 49.07
CA ALA A 419 -13.98 -41.82 47.99
C ALA A 419 -14.59 -41.07 46.78
N THR A 420 -15.29 -39.96 47.01
CA THR A 420 -15.84 -39.12 45.94
C THR A 420 -14.71 -38.42 45.19
N ILE A 421 -13.81 -37.77 45.92
CA ILE A 421 -12.68 -37.04 45.32
C ILE A 421 -11.71 -37.98 44.61
N ARG A 422 -11.44 -39.16 45.17
CA ARG A 422 -10.61 -40.20 44.54
C ARG A 422 -11.14 -40.63 43.20
N ARG A 423 -12.45 -40.92 43.11
CA ARG A 423 -13.08 -41.25 41.83
C ARG A 423 -12.92 -40.12 40.82
N LEU A 424 -13.15 -38.86 41.21
CA LEU A 424 -13.01 -37.71 40.32
C LEU A 424 -11.56 -37.51 39.84
N ALA A 425 -10.59 -37.66 40.74
CA ALA A 425 -9.17 -37.52 40.42
C ALA A 425 -8.70 -38.63 39.46
N GLU A 426 -9.06 -39.89 39.74
CA GLU A 426 -8.75 -41.03 38.86
C GLU A 426 -9.46 -40.92 37.50
N ASP A 427 -10.73 -40.50 37.48
CA ASP A 427 -11.47 -40.20 36.25
C ASP A 427 -10.80 -39.08 35.45
N HIS A 428 -10.24 -38.06 36.10
CA HIS A 428 -9.55 -36.94 35.44
C HIS A 428 -8.27 -37.40 34.76
N VAL A 429 -7.43 -38.19 35.43
CA VAL A 429 -6.24 -38.82 34.81
C VAL A 429 -6.65 -39.74 33.66
N GLY A 430 -7.69 -40.57 33.85
CA GLY A 430 -8.18 -41.47 32.81
C GLY A 430 -8.75 -40.73 31.59
N ALA A 431 -9.45 -39.61 31.79
CA ALA A 431 -9.93 -38.75 30.72
C ALA A 431 -8.77 -38.07 29.97
N LEU A 432 -7.77 -37.57 30.70
CA LEU A 432 -6.57 -36.96 30.12
C LEU A 432 -5.77 -37.97 29.29
N ALA A 433 -5.55 -39.18 29.79
CA ALA A 433 -4.87 -40.24 29.04
C ALA A 433 -5.58 -40.56 27.72
N LYS A 434 -6.92 -40.55 27.69
CA LYS A 434 -7.70 -40.73 26.46
C LYS A 434 -7.55 -39.57 25.48
N LEU A 435 -7.47 -38.33 25.96
CA LEU A 435 -7.21 -37.17 25.09
C LEU A 435 -5.79 -37.22 24.52
N VAL A 436 -4.79 -37.60 25.31
CA VAL A 436 -3.42 -37.78 24.82
C VAL A 436 -3.37 -38.89 23.78
N ALA A 437 -3.97 -40.06 24.05
CA ALA A 437 -4.02 -41.15 23.08
C ALA A 437 -4.73 -40.76 21.78
N HIS A 438 -5.79 -39.94 21.86
CA HIS A 438 -6.43 -39.34 20.69
C HIS A 438 -5.46 -38.47 19.91
N CYS A 439 -4.79 -37.51 20.55
CA CYS A 439 -3.83 -36.63 19.87
C CYS A 439 -2.66 -37.34 19.17
N LEU A 440 -2.40 -38.60 19.50
CA LEU A 440 -1.34 -39.42 18.89
C LEU A 440 -1.87 -40.33 17.76
N SER A 441 -3.17 -40.34 17.49
CA SER A 441 -3.76 -41.18 16.43
C SER A 441 -3.62 -40.51 15.05
N ASP A 442 -3.68 -41.32 13.99
CA ASP A 442 -3.66 -40.82 12.60
C ASP A 442 -4.91 -39.99 12.23
N GLU A 443 -5.99 -40.13 13.02
CA GLU A 443 -7.24 -39.37 12.86
C GLU A 443 -7.17 -38.01 13.55
N ALA A 444 -6.17 -37.76 14.41
CA ALA A 444 -6.00 -36.50 15.08
C ALA A 444 -5.30 -35.47 14.19
N GLY A 445 -5.77 -34.24 14.31
CA GLY A 445 -5.37 -33.18 13.42
C GLY A 445 -6.48 -32.16 13.29
N GLY A 446 -6.10 -30.90 13.30
CA GLY A 446 -7.03 -29.83 13.04
C GLY A 446 -6.53 -28.50 13.53
N VAL A 447 -7.27 -27.49 13.13
CA VAL A 447 -7.00 -26.10 13.46
C VAL A 447 -8.29 -25.48 13.99
N THR A 448 -8.16 -24.35 14.64
CA THR A 448 -9.27 -23.56 15.15
C THR A 448 -9.12 -22.09 14.75
N PRO A 449 -10.18 -21.28 14.76
CA PRO A 449 -10.10 -19.87 14.36
C PRO A 449 -8.99 -19.08 15.07
N SER A 450 -8.74 -19.33 16.36
CA SER A 450 -7.64 -18.69 17.10
C SER A 450 -6.22 -19.03 16.58
N ASP A 451 -6.06 -20.05 15.73
CA ASP A 451 -4.79 -20.32 15.05
C ASP A 451 -4.51 -19.33 13.91
N PHE A 452 -5.55 -18.67 13.39
CA PHE A 452 -5.50 -17.76 12.24
C PHE A 452 -6.29 -16.47 12.52
N PRO A 453 -5.87 -15.67 13.52
CA PRO A 453 -6.68 -14.54 14.02
C PRO A 453 -6.98 -13.49 12.96
N LEU A 454 -6.15 -13.34 11.93
CA LEU A 454 -6.34 -12.36 10.86
C LEU A 454 -7.35 -12.83 9.79
N ALA A 455 -7.62 -14.13 9.69
CA ALA A 455 -8.44 -14.69 8.61
C ALA A 455 -9.94 -14.39 8.75
N GLY A 456 -10.42 -14.17 9.98
CA GLY A 456 -11.84 -13.88 10.24
C GLY A 456 -12.81 -15.01 9.86
N LEU A 457 -12.35 -16.26 9.86
CA LEU A 457 -13.16 -17.42 9.45
C LEU A 457 -13.86 -18.10 10.62
N ASP A 458 -15.05 -18.64 10.33
CA ASP A 458 -15.71 -19.59 11.23
C ASP A 458 -15.06 -20.99 11.19
N ALA A 459 -15.33 -21.79 12.22
CA ALA A 459 -14.73 -23.12 12.35
C ALA A 459 -15.11 -24.08 11.19
N PRO A 460 -16.37 -24.14 10.71
CA PRO A 460 -16.72 -25.02 9.58
C PRO A 460 -16.00 -24.67 8.28
N THR A 461 -15.88 -23.39 7.94
CA THR A 461 -15.16 -22.94 6.74
C THR A 461 -13.69 -23.24 6.86
N LEU A 462 -13.09 -23.00 8.04
CA LEU A 462 -11.70 -23.31 8.29
C LEU A 462 -11.40 -24.80 8.20
N ASP A 463 -12.23 -25.67 8.77
CA ASP A 463 -12.06 -27.13 8.71
C ASP A 463 -12.12 -27.63 7.25
N ALA A 464 -13.02 -27.09 6.43
CA ALA A 464 -13.09 -27.41 5.01
C ALA A 464 -11.82 -26.98 4.25
N LEU A 465 -11.28 -25.79 4.54
CA LEU A 465 -10.03 -25.30 3.95
C LEU A 465 -8.83 -26.15 4.39
N TYR A 466 -8.74 -26.47 5.68
CA TYR A 466 -7.68 -27.30 6.22
C TYR A 466 -7.66 -28.69 5.55
N ALA A 467 -8.83 -29.30 5.38
CA ALA A 467 -8.98 -30.57 4.67
C ALA A 467 -8.62 -30.46 3.18
N ARG A 468 -9.04 -29.39 2.48
CA ARG A 468 -8.73 -29.16 1.06
C ARG A 468 -7.22 -29.12 0.78
N HIS A 469 -6.44 -28.58 1.72
CA HIS A 469 -4.98 -28.51 1.59
C HIS A 469 -4.24 -29.71 2.23
N GLY A 470 -4.96 -30.76 2.63
CA GLY A 470 -4.39 -31.99 3.18
C GLY A 470 -3.72 -31.80 4.54
N GLY A 471 -4.26 -30.91 5.38
CA GLY A 471 -3.73 -30.63 6.72
C GLY A 471 -2.41 -29.86 6.75
N ARG A 472 -1.98 -29.30 5.62
CA ARG A 472 -0.70 -28.56 5.50
C ARG A 472 -0.79 -27.07 5.78
N LEU A 473 -1.96 -26.56 6.16
CA LEU A 473 -2.14 -25.12 6.39
C LEU A 473 -1.33 -24.68 7.61
N GLN A 474 -0.27 -23.91 7.40
CA GLN A 474 0.57 -23.35 8.45
C GLN A 474 -0.01 -22.03 8.98
N ASP A 475 -0.45 -21.16 8.08
CA ASP A 475 -0.96 -19.82 8.37
C ASP A 475 -2.04 -19.40 7.36
N LEU A 476 -2.91 -18.48 7.74
CA LEU A 476 -4.00 -17.98 6.91
C LEU A 476 -4.33 -16.52 7.29
N TYR A 477 -4.26 -15.61 6.33
CA TYR A 477 -4.48 -14.18 6.56
C TYR A 477 -4.88 -13.45 5.26
N PRO A 478 -5.48 -12.24 5.32
CA PRO A 478 -5.91 -11.52 4.11
C PRO A 478 -4.75 -11.09 3.21
N LEU A 479 -5.09 -10.69 1.99
CA LEU A 479 -4.13 -10.12 1.05
C LEU A 479 -3.82 -8.66 1.42
N SER A 480 -2.64 -8.17 1.05
CA SER A 480 -2.43 -6.73 0.99
C SER A 480 -3.21 -6.13 -0.19
N PRO A 481 -3.55 -4.83 -0.17
CA PRO A 481 -4.36 -4.26 -1.24
C PRO A 481 -3.71 -4.32 -2.63
N MET A 482 -2.37 -4.31 -2.71
CA MET A 482 -1.66 -4.54 -3.96
C MET A 482 -1.81 -5.99 -4.43
N GLN A 483 -1.69 -6.96 -3.52
CA GLN A 483 -1.91 -8.37 -3.85
C GLN A 483 -3.35 -8.63 -4.33
N GLU A 484 -4.36 -7.98 -3.74
CA GLU A 484 -5.75 -8.09 -4.19
C GLU A 484 -5.92 -7.56 -5.63
N GLY A 485 -5.33 -6.40 -5.93
CA GLY A 485 -5.33 -5.82 -7.27
C GLY A 485 -4.67 -6.74 -8.30
N MET A 486 -3.51 -7.32 -7.96
CA MET A 486 -2.82 -8.30 -8.80
C MET A 486 -3.66 -9.56 -9.01
N LEU A 487 -4.22 -10.13 -7.95
CA LEU A 487 -5.08 -11.32 -8.03
C LEU A 487 -6.29 -11.07 -8.93
N TYR A 488 -6.96 -9.92 -8.77
CA TYR A 488 -8.08 -9.54 -9.64
C TYR A 488 -7.67 -9.50 -11.11
N HIS A 489 -6.52 -8.90 -11.43
CA HIS A 489 -6.02 -8.85 -12.81
C HIS A 489 -5.70 -10.24 -13.37
N THR A 490 -5.00 -11.08 -12.61
CA THR A 490 -4.71 -12.47 -13.02
C THR A 490 -5.99 -13.27 -13.28
N LEU A 491 -7.06 -13.03 -12.51
CA LEU A 491 -8.35 -13.71 -12.71
C LEU A 491 -9.17 -13.14 -13.88
N ALA A 492 -9.03 -11.85 -14.17
CA ALA A 492 -9.76 -11.17 -15.25
C ALA A 492 -9.18 -11.47 -16.64
N ASP A 493 -7.86 -11.63 -16.74
CA ASP A 493 -7.15 -11.99 -17.98
C ASP A 493 -6.08 -13.06 -17.70
N PRO A 494 -6.47 -14.36 -17.62
CA PRO A 494 -5.55 -15.44 -17.23
C PRO A 494 -4.43 -15.72 -18.23
N ASP A 495 -4.60 -15.31 -19.49
CA ASP A 495 -3.59 -15.46 -20.54
C ASP A 495 -2.57 -14.29 -20.53
N SER A 496 -2.82 -13.27 -19.70
CA SER A 496 -1.92 -12.14 -19.55
C SER A 496 -0.60 -12.57 -18.90
N PRO A 497 0.56 -12.21 -19.49
CA PRO A 497 1.85 -12.40 -18.83
C PRO A 497 2.08 -11.41 -17.68
N VAL A 498 1.15 -10.47 -17.45
CA VAL A 498 1.24 -9.47 -16.38
C VAL A 498 1.28 -10.19 -15.03
N SER A 499 2.29 -9.88 -14.20
CA SER A 499 2.61 -10.54 -12.91
C SER A 499 3.40 -11.85 -13.01
N PHE A 500 3.80 -12.30 -14.20
CA PHE A 500 4.77 -13.39 -14.35
C PHE A 500 6.19 -12.83 -14.47
N GLU A 501 7.03 -13.13 -13.48
CA GLU A 501 8.43 -12.70 -13.48
C GLU A 501 9.35 -13.86 -13.85
N GLN A 502 10.32 -13.58 -14.73
CA GLN A 502 11.35 -14.54 -15.12
C GLN A 502 12.72 -13.92 -15.03
N TYR A 503 13.54 -14.45 -14.12
CA TYR A 503 14.89 -13.98 -13.85
C TYR A 503 15.92 -14.99 -14.33
N SER A 504 16.74 -14.60 -15.31
CA SER A 504 17.80 -15.44 -15.88
C SER A 504 19.16 -15.01 -15.37
N LEU A 505 19.92 -15.97 -14.84
CA LEU A 505 21.26 -15.77 -14.28
C LEU A 505 22.27 -16.65 -15.02
N GLU A 506 23.29 -16.04 -15.62
CA GLU A 506 24.45 -16.75 -16.13
C GLU A 506 25.48 -16.91 -15.01
N LEU A 507 25.75 -18.16 -14.64
CA LEU A 507 26.62 -18.54 -13.55
C LEU A 507 27.93 -19.14 -14.07
N HIS A 508 29.03 -18.78 -13.43
CA HIS A 508 30.37 -19.30 -13.68
C HIS A 508 31.02 -19.74 -12.37
N GLY A 509 31.56 -20.96 -12.31
CA GLY A 509 32.21 -21.51 -11.11
C GLY A 509 31.87 -22.98 -10.85
N ALA A 510 31.94 -23.39 -9.57
CA ALA A 510 31.63 -24.77 -9.15
C ALA A 510 30.10 -25.00 -9.11
N ILE A 511 29.56 -25.57 -10.18
CA ILE A 511 28.11 -25.84 -10.31
C ILE A 511 27.78 -27.21 -9.71
N GLU A 512 27.22 -27.22 -8.49
CA GLU A 512 26.75 -28.42 -7.79
C GLU A 512 25.20 -28.40 -7.68
N PRO A 513 24.45 -29.04 -8.61
CA PRO A 513 22.99 -28.91 -8.69
C PRO A 513 22.22 -29.36 -7.44
N GLU A 514 22.66 -30.43 -6.77
CA GLU A 514 22.00 -30.94 -5.56
C GLU A 514 22.14 -29.95 -4.39
N ASP A 515 23.31 -29.35 -4.22
CA ASP A 515 23.55 -28.32 -3.19
C ASP A 515 22.72 -27.07 -3.49
N MET A 516 22.65 -26.64 -4.76
CA MET A 516 21.81 -25.53 -5.19
C MET A 516 20.32 -25.81 -4.95
N ARG A 517 19.85 -27.01 -5.26
CA ARG A 517 18.46 -27.42 -5.01
C ARG A 517 18.13 -27.42 -3.52
N ALA A 518 19.02 -27.96 -2.68
CA ALA A 518 18.86 -27.96 -1.23
C ALA A 518 18.90 -26.54 -0.64
N ALA A 519 19.75 -25.66 -1.17
CA ALA A 519 19.82 -24.26 -0.79
C ALA A 519 18.50 -23.52 -1.12
N TRP A 520 17.95 -23.70 -2.32
CA TRP A 520 16.64 -23.12 -2.66
C TRP A 520 15.49 -23.65 -1.81
N GLN A 521 15.47 -24.95 -1.51
CA GLN A 521 14.49 -25.54 -0.59
C GLN A 521 14.60 -24.90 0.80
N THR A 522 15.83 -24.72 1.31
CA THR A 522 16.09 -24.05 2.60
C THR A 522 15.56 -22.62 2.62
N VAL A 523 15.77 -21.85 1.55
CA VAL A 523 15.25 -20.48 1.42
C VAL A 523 13.72 -20.48 1.38
N MET A 524 13.10 -21.42 0.67
CA MET A 524 11.63 -21.55 0.60
C MET A 524 11.02 -21.95 1.95
N ASP A 525 11.65 -22.83 2.71
CA ASP A 525 11.18 -23.24 4.03
C ASP A 525 11.29 -22.09 5.04
N ARG A 526 12.38 -21.31 4.93
CA ARG A 526 12.67 -20.11 5.74
C ARG A 526 11.66 -18.98 5.55
N HIS A 527 11.13 -18.79 4.34
CA HIS A 527 10.21 -17.69 4.00
C HIS A 527 8.79 -18.18 3.68
N PRO A 528 7.84 -18.08 4.62
CA PRO A 528 6.46 -18.57 4.44
C PRO A 528 5.75 -18.09 3.16
N VAL A 529 6.02 -16.86 2.71
CA VAL A 529 5.38 -16.29 1.50
C VAL A 529 5.68 -17.10 0.23
N LEU A 530 6.85 -17.76 0.17
CA LEU A 530 7.24 -18.59 -0.99
C LEU A 530 6.45 -19.90 -1.08
N ARG A 531 5.75 -20.28 0.01
CA ARG A 531 4.90 -21.46 0.11
C ARG A 531 3.40 -21.13 0.17
N THR A 532 3.04 -19.93 -0.29
CA THR A 532 1.68 -19.38 -0.17
C THR A 532 0.84 -19.62 -1.43
N ALA A 533 -0.42 -19.98 -1.23
CA ALA A 533 -1.48 -19.97 -2.23
C ALA A 533 -2.49 -18.84 -1.92
N PHE A 534 -3.23 -18.39 -2.92
CA PHE A 534 -4.23 -17.33 -2.79
C PHE A 534 -5.62 -17.90 -3.01
N LEU A 535 -6.52 -17.69 -2.04
CA LEU A 535 -7.84 -18.29 -1.98
C LEU A 535 -8.90 -17.20 -2.12
N TRP A 536 -9.76 -17.28 -3.13
CA TRP A 536 -10.88 -16.35 -3.32
C TRP A 536 -12.25 -17.05 -3.38
N GLN A 537 -12.26 -18.37 -3.48
CA GLN A 537 -13.47 -19.18 -3.57
C GLN A 537 -13.87 -19.72 -2.19
N GLY A 538 -15.15 -19.54 -1.82
CA GLY A 538 -15.71 -20.06 -0.57
C GLY A 538 -15.28 -19.28 0.67
N VAL A 539 -14.80 -18.05 0.50
CA VAL A 539 -14.38 -17.13 1.55
C VAL A 539 -14.97 -15.75 1.26
N GLU A 540 -15.25 -14.95 2.29
CA GLU A 540 -15.86 -13.62 2.12
C GLU A 540 -14.89 -12.60 1.51
N GLN A 541 -13.60 -12.72 1.84
CA GLN A 541 -12.51 -11.92 1.30
C GLN A 541 -11.36 -12.83 0.87
N PRO A 542 -10.55 -12.45 -0.14
CA PRO A 542 -9.40 -13.24 -0.53
C PRO A 542 -8.41 -13.47 0.63
N LEU A 543 -7.85 -14.68 0.73
CA LEU A 543 -6.90 -15.07 1.77
C LEU A 543 -5.60 -15.65 1.20
N GLN A 544 -4.48 -15.40 1.87
CA GLN A 544 -3.20 -16.06 1.70
C GLN A 544 -3.13 -17.30 2.59
N ALA A 545 -3.01 -18.48 1.98
CA ALA A 545 -2.84 -19.76 2.67
C ALA A 545 -1.39 -20.22 2.58
N VAL A 546 -0.67 -20.12 3.69
CA VAL A 546 0.72 -20.60 3.81
C VAL A 546 0.69 -22.11 4.02
N LEU A 547 1.37 -22.89 3.18
CA LEU A 547 1.39 -24.35 3.26
C LEU A 547 2.74 -24.88 3.73
N ASN A 548 2.76 -25.86 4.64
CA ASN A 548 3.96 -26.55 5.09
C ASN A 548 3.72 -28.07 5.24
N PRO A 549 4.54 -28.95 4.65
CA PRO A 549 5.66 -28.67 3.74
C PRO A 549 5.21 -28.36 2.30
N VAL A 550 6.10 -27.70 1.55
CA VAL A 550 6.03 -27.53 0.10
C VAL A 550 7.39 -27.90 -0.49
N VAL A 551 7.39 -28.69 -1.56
CA VAL A 551 8.61 -29.13 -2.23
C VAL A 551 8.91 -28.20 -3.40
N LEU A 552 10.16 -27.79 -3.54
CA LEU A 552 10.62 -26.91 -4.62
C LEU A 552 10.39 -27.58 -5.99
N PRO A 553 9.65 -26.94 -6.92
CA PRO A 553 9.64 -27.35 -8.31
C PRO A 553 10.99 -27.02 -8.95
N TRP A 554 11.79 -28.06 -9.19
CA TRP A 554 13.15 -27.97 -9.73
C TRP A 554 13.24 -28.73 -11.07
N GLN A 555 13.83 -28.10 -12.08
CA GLN A 555 14.13 -28.72 -13.36
C GLN A 555 15.63 -28.58 -13.68
N GLU A 556 16.25 -29.64 -14.16
CA GLU A 556 17.65 -29.64 -14.57
C GLU A 556 17.78 -30.17 -16.00
N GLU A 557 18.62 -29.53 -16.81
CA GLU A 557 18.97 -29.98 -18.15
C GLU A 557 20.47 -29.82 -18.42
N ASP A 558 21.07 -30.86 -19.00
CA ASP A 558 22.49 -30.86 -19.35
C ASP A 558 22.67 -30.58 -20.85
N LEU A 559 23.20 -29.40 -21.16
CA LEU A 559 23.47 -28.93 -22.51
C LEU A 559 24.97 -28.85 -22.82
N ARG A 560 25.82 -29.44 -21.96
CA ARG A 560 27.27 -29.45 -22.18
C ARG A 560 27.60 -30.18 -23.48
N GLY A 561 28.55 -29.61 -24.23
CA GLY A 561 28.98 -30.16 -25.53
C GLY A 561 28.03 -29.88 -26.69
N GLN A 562 26.92 -29.17 -26.48
CA GLN A 562 26.03 -28.72 -27.57
C GLN A 562 26.57 -27.43 -28.24
N PRO A 563 26.25 -27.19 -29.53
CA PRO A 563 26.55 -25.92 -30.19
C PRO A 563 25.87 -24.72 -29.50
N ALA A 564 26.52 -23.56 -29.50
CA ALA A 564 26.03 -22.36 -28.82
C ALA A 564 24.65 -21.91 -29.33
N GLU A 565 24.40 -22.05 -30.63
CA GLU A 565 23.12 -21.73 -31.26
C GLU A 565 22.00 -22.67 -30.77
N THR A 566 22.31 -23.96 -30.56
CA THR A 566 21.37 -24.94 -30.01
C THR A 566 21.05 -24.62 -28.55
N VAL A 567 22.06 -24.25 -27.75
CA VAL A 567 21.88 -23.82 -26.35
C VAL A 567 20.97 -22.58 -26.29
N ALA A 568 21.27 -21.56 -27.09
CA ALA A 568 20.48 -20.32 -27.13
C ALA A 568 19.02 -20.59 -27.56
N ALA A 569 18.81 -21.39 -28.61
CA ALA A 569 17.47 -21.76 -29.07
C ALA A 569 16.69 -22.55 -28.02
N ARG A 570 17.36 -23.46 -27.28
CA ARG A 570 16.74 -24.25 -26.22
C ARG A 570 16.33 -23.38 -25.03
N LEU A 571 17.20 -22.46 -24.59
CA LEU A 571 16.91 -21.52 -23.51
C LEU A 571 15.72 -20.64 -23.87
N GLU A 572 15.69 -20.08 -25.08
CA GLU A 572 14.56 -19.25 -25.52
C GLU A 572 13.25 -20.04 -25.65
N ALA A 573 13.33 -21.28 -26.13
CA ALA A 573 12.17 -22.17 -26.15
C ALA A 573 11.64 -22.44 -24.74
N PHE A 574 12.53 -22.71 -23.77
CA PHE A 574 12.15 -22.91 -22.38
C PHE A 574 11.49 -21.65 -21.78
N ARG A 575 12.11 -20.47 -21.95
CA ARG A 575 11.56 -19.19 -21.45
C ARG A 575 10.14 -18.96 -21.92
N ARG A 576 9.87 -19.22 -23.20
CA ARG A 576 8.53 -19.08 -23.81
C ARG A 576 7.54 -20.14 -23.32
N GLU A 577 7.98 -21.40 -23.20
CA GLU A 577 7.16 -22.49 -22.65
C GLU A 577 6.76 -22.18 -21.20
N ASP A 578 7.73 -21.75 -20.40
CA ASP A 578 7.53 -21.46 -18.99
C ASP A 578 6.61 -20.26 -18.76
N ARG A 579 6.74 -19.20 -19.57
CA ARG A 579 5.80 -18.07 -19.60
C ARG A 579 4.38 -18.50 -19.94
N ARG A 580 4.21 -19.34 -20.97
CA ARG A 580 2.90 -19.89 -21.37
C ARG A 580 2.28 -20.79 -20.30
N ARG A 581 3.11 -21.50 -19.53
CA ARG A 581 2.64 -22.33 -18.41
C ARG A 581 2.04 -21.49 -17.28
N GLY A 582 2.53 -20.26 -17.07
CA GLY A 582 2.02 -19.34 -16.05
C GLY A 582 2.08 -19.91 -14.63
N PHE A 583 1.26 -19.37 -13.73
CA PHE A 583 1.02 -19.91 -12.39
C PHE A 583 -0.49 -19.85 -12.09
N ASP A 584 -1.02 -20.88 -11.44
CA ASP A 584 -2.36 -20.81 -10.83
C ASP A 584 -2.23 -20.22 -9.42
N PRO A 585 -2.76 -19.02 -9.14
CA PRO A 585 -2.68 -18.40 -7.82
C PRO A 585 -3.23 -19.27 -6.69
N GLY A 586 -4.19 -20.16 -6.99
CA GLY A 586 -4.80 -21.08 -6.04
C GLY A 586 -3.91 -22.25 -5.61
N THR A 587 -2.78 -22.45 -6.29
CA THR A 587 -1.92 -23.62 -6.11
C THR A 587 -0.48 -23.22 -5.78
N ALA A 588 -0.08 -23.41 -4.52
CA ALA A 588 1.32 -23.20 -4.11
C ALA A 588 2.25 -24.34 -4.59
N PRO A 589 3.54 -24.05 -4.86
CA PRO A 589 4.16 -22.72 -4.78
C PRO A 589 4.03 -21.92 -6.08
N LEU A 590 3.96 -20.59 -5.97
CA LEU A 590 4.03 -19.67 -7.11
C LEU A 590 5.48 -19.33 -7.46
N PHE A 591 6.35 -20.34 -7.41
CA PHE A 591 7.80 -20.22 -7.43
C PHE A 591 8.40 -21.51 -8.02
N ARG A 592 9.36 -21.39 -8.96
CA ARG A 592 10.08 -22.54 -9.53
C ARG A 592 11.46 -22.16 -10.08
N VAL A 593 12.36 -23.14 -10.16
CA VAL A 593 13.73 -22.94 -10.64
C VAL A 593 14.10 -23.99 -11.68
N ALA A 594 14.78 -23.56 -12.74
CA ALA A 594 15.39 -24.41 -13.75
C ALA A 594 16.89 -24.14 -13.88
N LEU A 595 17.70 -25.17 -13.99
CA LEU A 595 19.15 -25.09 -14.16
C LEU A 595 19.58 -25.77 -15.46
N PHE A 596 20.25 -25.02 -16.34
CA PHE A 596 20.80 -25.50 -17.60
C PHE A 596 22.33 -25.50 -17.53
N ARG A 597 22.97 -26.67 -17.46
CA ARG A 597 24.44 -26.74 -17.48
C ARG A 597 24.94 -26.58 -18.92
N THR A 598 25.72 -25.54 -19.20
CA THR A 598 26.20 -25.21 -20.54
C THR A 598 27.70 -25.56 -20.74
N ALA A 599 28.46 -25.61 -19.65
CA ALA A 599 29.83 -26.14 -19.60
C ALA A 599 30.08 -26.78 -18.22
N ASP A 600 31.27 -27.34 -17.99
CA ASP A 600 31.62 -27.92 -16.67
C ASP A 600 31.65 -26.88 -15.55
N ASP A 601 31.98 -25.63 -15.89
CA ASP A 601 32.06 -24.49 -14.98
C ASP A 601 31.01 -23.41 -15.30
N ARG A 602 30.02 -23.67 -16.16
CA ARG A 602 29.00 -22.69 -16.56
C ARG A 602 27.60 -23.25 -16.57
N ALA A 603 26.66 -22.47 -16.07
CA ALA A 603 25.24 -22.78 -16.14
C ALA A 603 24.39 -21.51 -16.34
N VAL A 604 23.18 -21.71 -16.85
CA VAL A 604 22.12 -20.71 -16.86
C VAL A 604 21.04 -21.15 -15.89
N MET A 605 20.79 -20.37 -14.84
CA MET A 605 19.70 -20.59 -13.90
C MET A 605 18.54 -19.67 -14.24
N ILE A 606 17.35 -20.23 -14.43
CA ILE A 606 16.12 -19.48 -14.68
C ILE A 606 15.22 -19.65 -13.47
N TRP A 607 14.95 -18.55 -12.79
CA TRP A 607 14.07 -18.46 -11.64
C TRP A 607 12.77 -17.75 -12.05
N SER A 608 11.65 -18.45 -11.96
CA SER A 608 10.34 -17.91 -12.30
C SER A 608 9.43 -17.87 -11.08
N PHE A 609 8.67 -16.79 -10.92
CA PHE A 609 7.73 -16.63 -9.82
C PHE A 609 6.58 -15.70 -10.21
N HIS A 610 5.48 -15.76 -9.46
CA HIS A 610 4.38 -14.80 -9.61
C HIS A 610 4.66 -13.55 -8.76
N HIS A 611 4.57 -12.35 -9.33
CA HIS A 611 4.94 -11.10 -8.66
C HIS A 611 4.17 -10.88 -7.34
N VAL A 612 2.95 -11.41 -7.21
CA VAL A 612 2.13 -11.37 -5.98
C VAL A 612 2.83 -11.86 -4.69
N ILE A 613 3.87 -12.71 -4.78
CA ILE A 613 4.60 -13.22 -3.59
C ILE A 613 5.90 -12.46 -3.29
N LEU A 614 6.43 -11.67 -4.23
CA LEU A 614 7.78 -11.10 -4.16
C LEU A 614 7.88 -9.79 -4.92
N ASP A 615 8.59 -8.81 -4.36
CA ASP A 615 9.04 -7.61 -5.07
C ASP A 615 10.54 -7.60 -5.37
N GLY A 616 10.99 -6.65 -6.19
CA GLY A 616 12.39 -6.50 -6.58
C GLY A 616 13.36 -6.28 -5.39
N TRP A 617 12.92 -5.66 -4.29
CA TRP A 617 13.72 -5.58 -3.06
C TRP A 617 13.97 -6.98 -2.51
N CYS A 618 12.89 -7.77 -2.37
CA CYS A 618 12.96 -9.13 -1.84
C CYS A 618 13.77 -10.06 -2.74
N MET A 619 13.77 -9.87 -4.06
CA MET A 619 14.53 -10.73 -4.98
C MET A 619 16.02 -10.78 -4.66
N ASN A 620 16.66 -9.62 -4.49
CA ASN A 620 18.08 -9.54 -4.17
C ASN A 620 18.41 -10.22 -2.84
N ARG A 621 17.52 -10.08 -1.85
CA ARG A 621 17.66 -10.73 -0.55
C ARG A 621 17.56 -12.25 -0.68
N VAL A 622 16.53 -12.74 -1.37
CA VAL A 622 16.31 -14.17 -1.63
C VAL A 622 17.52 -14.79 -2.34
N LEU A 623 18.08 -14.10 -3.35
CA LEU A 623 19.29 -14.54 -4.04
C LEU A 623 20.52 -14.56 -3.12
N THR A 624 20.71 -13.52 -2.31
CA THR A 624 21.81 -13.48 -1.33
C THR A 624 21.72 -14.65 -0.36
N GLU A 625 20.53 -14.92 0.18
CA GLU A 625 20.30 -16.04 1.11
C GLU A 625 20.48 -17.40 0.42
N PHE A 626 20.10 -17.54 -0.85
CA PHE A 626 20.38 -18.74 -1.65
C PHE A 626 21.88 -19.01 -1.75
N PHE A 627 22.68 -18.01 -2.13
CA PHE A 627 24.12 -18.16 -2.25
C PHE A 627 24.83 -18.41 -0.91
N GLU A 628 24.32 -17.83 0.18
CA GLU A 628 24.81 -18.15 1.52
C GLU A 628 24.47 -19.60 1.91
N ALA A 629 23.27 -20.08 1.59
CA ALA A 629 22.84 -21.44 1.88
C ALA A 629 23.66 -22.48 1.09
N CYS A 630 24.09 -22.19 -0.14
CA CYS A 630 25.02 -23.04 -0.89
C CYS A 630 26.39 -23.23 -0.19
N GLN A 631 26.78 -22.34 0.73
CA GLN A 631 28.07 -22.39 1.42
C GLN A 631 27.98 -23.00 2.82
N ARG A 632 26.77 -23.12 3.39
CA ARG A 632 26.56 -23.62 4.74
C ARG A 632 26.23 -25.11 4.71
N PRO A 633 26.74 -25.91 5.66
CA PRO A 633 26.27 -27.28 5.82
C PRO A 633 24.77 -27.27 6.21
N PRO A 634 23.97 -28.25 5.76
CA PRO A 634 22.50 -28.29 5.97
C PRO A 634 22.02 -28.22 7.43
N ALA A 635 22.92 -28.41 8.41
CA ALA A 635 22.60 -28.40 9.83
C ALA A 635 22.67 -26.99 10.48
N ASP A 636 23.17 -25.98 9.78
CA ASP A 636 23.34 -24.62 10.32
C ASP A 636 22.07 -23.78 10.06
N THR A 637 21.06 -23.92 10.93
CA THR A 637 19.77 -23.26 10.75
C THR A 637 19.84 -21.78 11.14
N ALA A 638 19.80 -20.89 10.15
CA ALA A 638 19.61 -19.46 10.40
C ALA A 638 18.25 -19.19 11.10
N PRO A 639 18.15 -18.20 12.01
CA PRO A 639 16.93 -17.92 12.76
C PRO A 639 15.76 -17.56 11.84
N ALA A 640 14.55 -18.03 12.12
CA ALA A 640 13.37 -17.84 11.26
C ALA A 640 13.17 -16.38 10.82
N ALA A 641 12.82 -16.18 9.55
CA ALA A 641 12.53 -14.84 9.04
C ALA A 641 11.21 -14.31 9.63
N ARG A 642 11.14 -12.99 9.86
CA ARG A 642 9.89 -12.35 10.29
C ARG A 642 8.84 -12.54 9.18
N PRO A 643 7.67 -13.13 9.47
CA PRO A 643 6.71 -13.53 8.44
C PRO A 643 5.91 -12.35 7.89
N TYR A 644 5.54 -12.41 6.61
CA TYR A 644 4.77 -11.37 5.92
C TYR A 644 3.41 -11.05 6.59
N ARG A 645 2.82 -12.00 7.33
CA ARG A 645 1.60 -11.78 8.12
C ARG A 645 1.70 -10.60 9.09
N ASP A 646 2.90 -10.29 9.60
CA ASP A 646 3.10 -9.20 10.54
C ASP A 646 2.90 -7.84 9.85
N PHE A 647 3.23 -7.76 8.56
CA PHE A 647 2.90 -6.59 7.74
C PHE A 647 1.41 -6.49 7.46
N ILE A 648 0.72 -7.63 7.23
CA ILE A 648 -0.75 -7.66 7.09
C ILE A 648 -1.45 -7.21 8.39
N ALA A 649 -0.96 -7.67 9.55
CA ALA A 649 -1.46 -7.22 10.85
C ALA A 649 -1.23 -5.71 11.05
N TRP A 650 -0.06 -5.19 10.64
CA TRP A 650 0.21 -3.75 10.65
C TRP A 650 -0.74 -2.97 9.73
N LEU A 651 -1.04 -3.49 8.52
CA LEU A 651 -1.99 -2.88 7.59
C LEU A 651 -3.40 -2.79 8.18
N GLN A 652 -3.88 -3.84 8.84
CA GLN A 652 -5.21 -3.87 9.47
C GLN A 652 -5.34 -2.92 10.67
N ALA A 653 -4.22 -2.50 11.27
CA ALA A 653 -4.20 -1.55 12.38
C ALA A 653 -4.23 -0.07 11.93
N GLN A 654 -4.15 0.22 10.62
CA GLN A 654 -4.11 1.59 10.11
C GLN A 654 -5.49 2.27 10.15
N ASP A 655 -5.50 3.59 10.35
CA ASP A 655 -6.73 4.40 10.33
C ASP A 655 -7.19 4.64 8.88
N GLU A 656 -8.10 3.79 8.41
CA GLU A 656 -8.63 3.90 7.06
C GLU A 656 -9.30 5.25 6.77
N GLN A 657 -9.92 5.88 7.78
CA GLN A 657 -10.63 7.14 7.57
C GLN A 657 -9.64 8.28 7.36
N ALA A 658 -8.59 8.34 8.18
CA ALA A 658 -7.51 9.30 7.99
C ALA A 658 -6.84 9.13 6.61
N THR A 659 -6.61 7.89 6.18
CA THR A 659 -6.05 7.59 4.86
C THR A 659 -6.94 8.07 3.71
N ARG A 660 -8.26 7.80 3.77
CA ARG A 660 -9.22 8.30 2.78
C ARG A 660 -9.25 9.84 2.71
N ASP A 661 -9.28 10.49 3.88
CA ASP A 661 -9.36 11.95 3.97
C ASP A 661 -8.08 12.63 3.43
N TYR A 662 -6.91 12.02 3.64
CA TYR A 662 -5.66 12.48 3.05
C TYR A 662 -5.70 12.43 1.52
N TRP A 663 -5.99 11.27 0.93
CA TRP A 663 -5.99 11.10 -0.54
C TRP A 663 -7.02 11.97 -1.24
N LYS A 664 -8.20 12.17 -0.62
CA LYS A 664 -9.22 13.09 -1.10
C LYS A 664 -8.72 14.54 -1.14
N ARG A 665 -7.93 14.95 -0.14
CA ARG A 665 -7.29 16.27 -0.11
C ARG A 665 -6.16 16.38 -1.13
N TYR A 666 -5.33 15.35 -1.26
CA TYR A 666 -4.19 15.31 -2.18
C TYR A 666 -4.62 15.43 -3.65
N LEU A 667 -5.70 14.75 -4.04
CA LEU A 667 -6.24 14.75 -5.40
C LEU A 667 -7.27 15.85 -5.67
N ALA A 668 -7.58 16.71 -4.69
CA ALA A 668 -8.59 17.75 -4.84
C ALA A 668 -8.27 18.71 -6.00
N GLY A 669 -9.26 18.95 -6.87
CA GLY A 669 -9.12 19.86 -8.01
C GLY A 669 -8.34 19.29 -9.20
N LEU A 670 -8.06 17.98 -9.25
CA LEU A 670 -7.55 17.33 -10.46
C LEU A 670 -8.66 17.29 -11.53
N GLU A 671 -8.43 17.88 -12.70
CA GLU A 671 -9.45 17.98 -13.75
C GLU A 671 -9.25 16.98 -14.90
N THR A 672 -8.00 16.61 -15.17
CA THR A 672 -7.62 15.74 -16.28
C THR A 672 -6.72 14.60 -15.83
N PRO A 673 -6.84 13.40 -16.41
CA PRO A 673 -5.91 12.31 -16.15
C PRO A 673 -4.55 12.61 -16.77
N GLY A 674 -3.48 12.04 -16.21
CA GLY A 674 -2.13 12.13 -16.76
C GLY A 674 -1.86 11.14 -17.86
N THR A 675 -2.54 11.31 -18.99
CA THR A 675 -2.39 10.48 -20.18
C THR A 675 -1.51 11.17 -21.23
N LEU A 676 -0.54 10.43 -21.76
CA LEU A 676 0.37 10.95 -22.78
C LEU A 676 -0.32 10.77 -24.14
N GLN A 677 -0.88 11.85 -24.69
CA GLN A 677 -1.53 11.83 -26.00
C GLN A 677 -0.46 12.00 -27.10
N SER A 678 -0.46 11.13 -28.11
CA SER A 678 0.30 11.38 -29.35
C SER A 678 -0.45 12.43 -30.17
N GLY A 679 0.22 13.54 -30.52
CA GLY A 679 -0.39 14.61 -31.32
C GLY A 679 0.64 15.38 -32.15
N GLY A 680 0.23 15.89 -33.31
CA GLY A 680 1.08 16.71 -34.19
C GLY A 680 1.95 15.91 -35.16
N GLU A 681 3.17 16.38 -35.46
CA GLU A 681 4.18 15.66 -36.28
C GLU A 681 4.51 14.25 -35.73
N ASP A 682 4.16 13.98 -34.47
CA ASP A 682 4.30 12.67 -33.82
C ASP A 682 3.28 11.64 -34.30
N ALA A 683 2.22 12.05 -35.00
CA ALA A 683 1.32 11.15 -35.72
C ALA A 683 1.99 10.50 -36.95
N VAL A 684 3.17 11.00 -37.37
CA VAL A 684 3.96 10.44 -38.47
C VAL A 684 4.73 9.17 -38.03
N ASP A 685 4.91 8.95 -36.72
CA ASP A 685 5.33 7.66 -36.18
C ASP A 685 4.09 6.82 -35.84
N ALA A 686 3.60 6.10 -36.85
CA ALA A 686 2.56 5.10 -36.66
C ALA A 686 3.01 4.05 -35.60
N PRO A 687 2.07 3.44 -34.85
CA PRO A 687 2.36 2.31 -33.97
C PRO A 687 3.26 1.28 -34.66
N ALA A 688 4.39 0.94 -34.03
CA ALA A 688 5.48 0.18 -34.67
C ALA A 688 5.19 -1.34 -34.81
N GLY A 689 4.00 -1.80 -34.37
CA GLY A 689 3.54 -3.18 -34.41
C GLY A 689 2.96 -3.65 -33.07
N ASP A 690 2.63 -4.94 -32.98
CA ASP A 690 2.14 -5.58 -31.75
C ASP A 690 3.31 -6.03 -30.84
N GLY A 691 3.20 -5.77 -29.54
CA GLY A 691 4.13 -6.23 -28.50
C GLY A 691 4.88 -5.12 -27.74
N PRO A 692 5.65 -5.46 -26.70
CA PRO A 692 6.39 -4.48 -25.90
C PRO A 692 7.61 -3.93 -26.66
N GLY A 693 7.82 -2.62 -26.57
CA GLY A 693 9.05 -1.93 -26.96
C GLY A 693 9.90 -1.62 -25.74
N GLN A 694 11.22 -1.50 -25.94
CA GLN A 694 12.17 -1.11 -24.89
C GLN A 694 13.25 -0.19 -25.45
N GLN A 695 13.52 0.90 -24.75
CA GLN A 695 14.58 1.86 -25.07
C GLN A 695 15.40 2.15 -23.81
N THR A 696 16.70 2.38 -23.97
CA THR A 696 17.62 2.62 -22.83
C THR A 696 18.48 3.84 -23.08
N LEU A 697 18.58 4.71 -22.07
CA LEU A 697 19.47 5.87 -22.04
C LEU A 697 20.41 5.80 -20.84
N CYS A 698 21.71 5.91 -21.08
CA CYS A 698 22.71 6.02 -20.01
C CYS A 698 23.17 7.47 -19.90
N LEU A 699 23.04 8.06 -18.71
CA LEU A 699 23.51 9.42 -18.48
C LEU A 699 25.05 9.49 -18.48
N PRO A 700 25.65 10.57 -19.02
CA PRO A 700 27.08 10.80 -18.92
C PRO A 700 27.57 10.90 -17.46
N ASP A 701 28.80 10.45 -17.18
CA ASP A 701 29.41 10.54 -15.83
C ASP A 701 29.34 11.95 -15.22
N PRO A 702 29.64 13.05 -15.96
CA PRO A 702 29.59 14.40 -15.39
C PRO A 702 28.19 14.80 -14.94
N LEU A 703 27.15 14.39 -15.68
CA LEU A 703 25.77 14.70 -15.34
C LEU A 703 25.32 13.90 -14.12
N THR A 704 25.66 12.62 -14.05
CA THR A 704 25.37 11.76 -12.88
C THR A 704 25.99 12.36 -11.61
N ALA A 705 27.28 12.72 -11.65
CA ALA A 705 27.96 13.33 -10.51
C ALA A 705 27.37 14.69 -10.11
N ALA A 706 26.92 15.49 -11.09
CA ALA A 706 26.32 16.78 -10.83
C ALA A 706 24.91 16.68 -10.23
N LEU A 707 24.10 15.70 -10.63
CA LEU A 707 22.81 15.40 -10.01
C LEU A 707 22.99 14.96 -8.54
N ASP A 708 23.97 14.11 -8.26
CA ASP A 708 24.32 13.70 -6.89
C ASP A 708 24.77 14.89 -6.02
N ALA A 709 25.59 15.79 -6.59
CA ALA A 709 26.05 16.98 -5.91
C ALA A 709 24.88 17.95 -5.63
N MET A 710 23.99 18.15 -6.60
CA MET A 710 22.79 18.97 -6.47
C MET A 710 21.87 18.44 -5.36
N GLY A 711 21.66 17.12 -5.32
CA GLY A 711 20.88 16.47 -4.27
C GLY A 711 21.43 16.77 -2.88
N ARG A 712 22.75 16.62 -2.68
CA ARG A 712 23.43 16.93 -1.41
C ARG A 712 23.38 18.42 -1.05
N GLN A 713 23.58 19.30 -2.02
CA GLN A 713 23.65 20.74 -1.79
C GLN A 713 22.29 21.34 -1.39
N HIS A 714 21.20 20.86 -2.00
CA HIS A 714 19.86 21.43 -1.82
C HIS A 714 18.93 20.56 -0.95
N GLY A 715 19.43 19.45 -0.41
CA GLY A 715 18.64 18.53 0.41
C GLY A 715 17.56 17.78 -0.38
N LEU A 716 17.82 17.52 -1.66
CA LEU A 716 16.91 16.83 -2.57
C LEU A 716 17.36 15.38 -2.82
N THR A 717 16.41 14.46 -2.94
CA THR A 717 16.71 13.09 -3.39
C THR A 717 16.82 13.03 -4.91
N LEU A 718 17.65 12.11 -5.43
CA LEU A 718 17.72 11.86 -6.87
C LEU A 718 16.36 11.47 -7.45
N ASN A 719 15.56 10.70 -6.71
CA ASN A 719 14.19 10.35 -7.08
C ASN A 719 13.32 11.61 -7.27
N THR A 720 13.37 12.59 -6.36
CA THR A 720 12.64 13.86 -6.51
C THR A 720 13.10 14.64 -7.74
N LEU A 721 14.42 14.70 -8.02
CA LEU A 721 14.95 15.38 -9.21
C LEU A 721 14.38 14.77 -10.50
N VAL A 722 14.38 13.43 -10.61
CA VAL A 722 13.87 12.72 -11.78
C VAL A 722 12.35 12.84 -11.89
N GLN A 723 11.61 12.70 -10.79
CA GLN A 723 10.15 12.85 -10.80
C GLN A 723 9.71 14.27 -11.18
N GLY A 724 10.43 15.29 -10.72
CA GLY A 724 10.20 16.67 -11.15
C GLY A 724 10.49 16.86 -12.64
N ALA A 725 11.64 16.37 -13.12
CA ALA A 725 11.98 16.43 -14.53
C ALA A 725 10.95 15.71 -15.42
N TRP A 726 10.48 14.54 -14.99
CA TRP A 726 9.44 13.77 -15.66
C TRP A 726 8.10 14.50 -15.67
N GLY A 727 7.65 15.03 -14.53
CA GLY A 727 6.42 15.82 -14.44
C GLY A 727 6.46 17.08 -15.31
N LEU A 728 7.60 17.78 -15.36
CA LEU A 728 7.79 18.92 -16.25
C LEU A 728 7.65 18.52 -17.72
N LEU A 729 8.29 17.42 -18.11
CA LEU A 729 8.22 16.90 -19.48
C LEU A 729 6.78 16.50 -19.86
N LEU A 730 6.09 15.77 -18.98
CA LEU A 730 4.69 15.41 -19.18
C LEU A 730 3.79 16.65 -19.31
N GLY A 731 4.04 17.70 -18.53
CA GLY A 731 3.30 18.97 -18.64
C GLY A 731 3.44 19.62 -20.02
N ARG A 732 4.59 19.47 -20.69
CA ARG A 732 4.80 19.96 -22.06
C ARG A 732 4.04 19.14 -23.11
N TYR A 733 4.00 17.83 -22.96
CA TYR A 733 3.29 16.94 -23.88
C TYR A 733 1.77 17.00 -23.71
N THR A 734 1.29 17.27 -22.50
CA THR A 734 -0.16 17.36 -22.21
C THR A 734 -0.70 18.78 -22.32
N GLY A 735 0.17 19.79 -22.32
CA GLY A 735 -0.24 21.20 -22.24
C GLY A 735 -0.84 21.60 -20.88
N SER A 736 -0.58 20.82 -19.83
CA SER A 736 -1.11 21.04 -18.47
C SER A 736 0.01 21.41 -17.49
N ASP A 737 -0.28 22.35 -16.60
CA ASP A 737 0.57 22.68 -15.45
C ASP A 737 0.26 21.81 -14.21
N ASP A 738 -0.74 20.92 -14.28
CA ASP A 738 -1.09 19.95 -13.24
C ASP A 738 -1.13 18.56 -13.86
N VAL A 739 -0.10 17.76 -13.60
CA VAL A 739 0.07 16.42 -14.17
C VAL A 739 0.15 15.36 -13.09
N VAL A 740 -0.31 14.15 -13.42
CA VAL A 740 -0.27 12.99 -12.53
C VAL A 740 0.40 11.83 -13.27
N PHE A 741 1.28 11.11 -12.59
CA PHE A 741 1.83 9.84 -13.07
C PHE A 741 1.95 8.87 -11.91
N GLY A 742 2.07 7.58 -12.17
CA GLY A 742 2.30 6.59 -11.13
C GLY A 742 3.76 6.59 -10.71
N ALA A 743 4.04 6.39 -9.43
CA ALA A 743 5.36 5.99 -8.97
C ALA A 743 5.29 4.78 -8.05
N THR A 744 6.27 3.89 -8.18
CA THR A 744 6.43 2.75 -7.27
C THR A 744 7.12 3.22 -5.99
N VAL A 745 6.51 2.94 -4.84
CA VAL A 745 7.11 3.13 -3.51
C VAL A 745 7.49 1.77 -2.91
N SER A 746 8.43 1.74 -1.96
CA SER A 746 8.86 0.49 -1.32
C SER A 746 7.74 -0.18 -0.51
N GLY A 747 6.80 0.62 0.02
CA GLY A 747 5.72 0.15 0.89
C GLY A 747 6.20 -0.48 2.20
N ARG A 748 7.44 -0.18 2.62
CA ARG A 748 8.04 -0.64 3.89
C ARG A 748 7.94 0.48 4.93
N PRO A 749 7.02 0.37 5.91
CA PRO A 749 6.79 1.44 6.88
C PRO A 749 7.84 1.43 8.01
N ALA A 750 8.29 2.62 8.41
CA ALA A 750 9.41 2.78 9.33
C ALA A 750 9.10 2.38 10.79
N ASP A 751 7.83 2.34 11.16
CA ASP A 751 7.33 1.92 12.48
C ASP A 751 7.17 0.39 12.60
N LEU A 752 7.30 -0.37 11.50
CA LEU A 752 7.37 -1.83 11.54
C LEU A 752 8.82 -2.31 11.63
N GLN A 753 9.26 -2.62 12.85
CA GLN A 753 10.64 -3.05 13.12
C GLN A 753 11.08 -4.24 12.24
N GLY A 754 12.20 -4.12 11.55
CA GLY A 754 12.77 -5.22 10.76
C GLY A 754 12.06 -5.51 9.43
N VAL A 755 11.15 -4.63 8.98
CA VAL A 755 10.46 -4.77 7.68
C VAL A 755 11.42 -4.87 6.48
N GLU A 756 12.59 -4.25 6.55
CA GLU A 756 13.61 -4.29 5.48
C GLU A 756 14.17 -5.70 5.24
N ASN A 757 14.00 -6.59 6.22
CA ASN A 757 14.43 -7.98 6.15
C ASN A 757 13.28 -8.95 5.84
N MET A 758 12.05 -8.46 5.71
CA MET A 758 10.88 -9.29 5.40
C MET A 758 10.80 -9.59 3.90
N VAL A 759 10.37 -10.82 3.58
CA VAL A 759 10.13 -11.28 2.21
C VAL A 759 8.62 -11.33 1.95
N GLY A 760 8.19 -10.67 0.88
CA GLY A 760 6.78 -10.54 0.47
C GLY A 760 6.60 -9.41 -0.56
N LEU A 761 5.36 -9.12 -0.97
CA LEU A 761 5.06 -8.00 -1.86
C LEU A 761 4.79 -6.73 -1.06
N PHE A 762 5.75 -5.82 -0.96
CA PHE A 762 5.57 -4.55 -0.23
C PHE A 762 5.27 -3.38 -1.16
N ILE A 763 5.82 -3.42 -2.37
CA ILE A 763 5.70 -2.29 -3.30
C ILE A 763 4.24 -1.86 -3.50
N ASN A 764 4.03 -0.56 -3.61
CA ASN A 764 2.74 0.01 -3.95
C ASN A 764 2.90 1.04 -5.06
N ILE A 765 1.83 1.28 -5.82
CA ILE A 765 1.81 2.26 -6.91
C ILE A 765 0.91 3.42 -6.48
N LEU A 766 1.51 4.60 -6.35
CA LEU A 766 0.83 5.81 -5.89
C LEU A 766 0.87 6.89 -6.97
N PRO A 767 -0.17 7.73 -7.09
CA PRO A 767 -0.11 8.88 -7.96
C PRO A 767 0.85 9.92 -7.39
N VAL A 768 1.78 10.37 -8.22
CA VAL A 768 2.59 11.56 -8.00
C VAL A 768 1.95 12.70 -8.78
N ARG A 769 1.34 13.64 -8.05
CA ARG A 769 0.77 14.86 -8.61
C ARG A 769 1.81 15.97 -8.61
N VAL A 770 2.17 16.42 -9.80
CA VAL A 770 3.12 17.51 -10.03
C VAL A 770 2.37 18.73 -10.53
N GLN A 771 2.33 19.75 -9.69
CA GLN A 771 1.84 21.08 -10.06
C GLN A 771 3.04 21.97 -10.37
N LEU A 772 3.14 22.44 -11.61
CA LEU A 772 4.21 23.32 -12.08
C LEU A 772 3.99 24.72 -11.51
N ASP A 773 4.83 25.14 -10.57
CA ASP A 773 4.87 26.53 -10.13
C ASP A 773 5.74 27.32 -11.10
N THR A 774 5.10 28.04 -12.02
CA THR A 774 5.76 28.75 -13.13
C THR A 774 6.58 29.96 -12.67
N GLU A 775 6.41 30.42 -11.43
CA GLU A 775 7.03 31.64 -10.92
C GLU A 775 8.19 31.39 -9.94
N ARG A 776 8.23 30.25 -9.25
CA ARG A 776 9.30 29.87 -8.30
C ARG A 776 10.56 29.37 -9.00
N ALA A 777 11.67 29.40 -8.25
CA ALA A 777 12.88 28.68 -8.63
C ALA A 777 12.63 27.17 -8.61
N VAL A 778 13.28 26.44 -9.53
CA VAL A 778 13.18 24.99 -9.66
C VAL A 778 13.53 24.27 -8.36
N THR A 779 14.55 24.72 -7.63
CA THR A 779 14.91 24.12 -6.33
C THR A 779 13.78 24.21 -5.32
N ASP A 780 13.12 25.36 -5.21
CA ASP A 780 12.05 25.57 -4.23
C ASP A 780 10.80 24.75 -4.59
N TRP A 781 10.53 24.64 -5.88
CA TRP A 781 9.46 23.78 -6.40
C TRP A 781 9.74 22.28 -6.13
N LEU A 782 10.96 21.80 -6.40
CA LEU A 782 11.35 20.42 -6.12
C LEU A 782 11.34 20.11 -4.61
N GLN A 783 11.72 21.07 -3.76
CA GLN A 783 11.61 20.92 -2.30
C GLN A 783 10.16 20.81 -1.85
N ALA A 784 9.25 21.58 -2.45
CA ALA A 784 7.81 21.46 -2.19
C ALA A 784 7.26 20.10 -2.66
N LEU A 785 7.72 19.59 -3.81
CA LEU A 785 7.38 18.25 -4.29
C LEU A 785 7.86 17.17 -3.32
N GLN A 786 9.11 17.24 -2.84
CA GLN A 786 9.64 16.30 -1.84
C GLN A 786 8.87 16.35 -0.52
N ALA A 787 8.51 17.54 -0.04
CA ALA A 787 7.74 17.69 1.19
C ALA A 787 6.35 17.00 1.08
N ARG A 788 5.68 17.14 -0.07
CA ARG A 788 4.41 16.44 -0.34
C ARG A 788 4.59 14.91 -0.39
N GLN A 789 5.70 14.42 -0.96
CA GLN A 789 6.01 12.99 -0.98
C GLN A 789 6.28 12.44 0.42
N PHE A 790 6.96 13.22 1.27
CA PHE A 790 7.19 12.87 2.66
C PHE A 790 5.88 12.78 3.47
N GLU A 791 4.95 13.71 3.25
CA GLU A 791 3.60 13.64 3.84
C GLU A 791 2.83 12.41 3.35
N ALA A 792 2.88 12.12 2.04
CA ALA A 792 2.23 10.95 1.44
C ALA A 792 2.77 9.61 1.97
N ALA A 793 4.03 9.57 2.44
CA ALA A 793 4.66 8.35 2.95
C ALA A 793 3.90 7.72 4.14
N GLN A 794 3.19 8.52 4.94
CA GLN A 794 2.37 8.01 6.05
C GLN A 794 1.12 7.26 5.56
N TYR A 795 0.67 7.56 4.35
CA TYR A 795 -0.56 7.03 3.74
C TYR A 795 -0.27 6.16 2.51
N GLN A 796 0.98 5.73 2.34
CA GLN A 796 1.44 4.93 1.20
C GLN A 796 0.87 3.51 1.17
N HIS A 797 0.20 3.09 2.25
CA HIS A 797 -0.45 1.80 2.37
C HIS A 797 -1.84 1.76 1.70
N ALA A 798 -2.36 2.91 1.25
CA ALA A 798 -3.66 2.99 0.59
C ALA A 798 -3.71 2.16 -0.70
N SER A 799 -4.84 1.52 -0.94
CA SER A 799 -5.01 0.74 -2.17
C SER A 799 -5.19 1.65 -3.39
N PRO A 800 -4.74 1.24 -4.58
CA PRO A 800 -5.03 1.97 -5.81
C PRO A 800 -6.54 2.22 -6.01
N ALA A 801 -7.40 1.30 -5.58
CA ALA A 801 -8.85 1.46 -5.64
C ALA A 801 -9.37 2.54 -4.68
N GLN A 802 -8.84 2.61 -3.45
CA GLN A 802 -9.18 3.67 -2.49
C GLN A 802 -8.75 5.05 -3.02
N ILE A 803 -7.56 5.13 -3.62
CA ILE A 803 -7.03 6.36 -4.22
C ILE A 803 -7.89 6.80 -5.42
N GLN A 804 -8.25 5.87 -6.31
CA GLN A 804 -9.15 6.14 -7.43
C GLN A 804 -10.51 6.64 -6.94
N ALA A 805 -11.09 6.02 -5.90
CA ALA A 805 -12.37 6.44 -5.32
C ALA A 805 -12.29 7.81 -4.61
N ALA A 806 -11.10 8.24 -4.18
CA ALA A 806 -10.87 9.56 -3.61
C ALA A 806 -10.64 10.65 -4.67
N SER A 807 -10.45 10.25 -5.94
CA SER A 807 -10.25 11.16 -7.06
C SER A 807 -11.52 11.93 -7.43
N PRO A 808 -11.41 13.20 -7.87
CA PRO A 808 -12.52 13.92 -8.50
C PRO A 808 -12.84 13.44 -9.93
N LEU A 809 -11.97 12.65 -10.56
CA LEU A 809 -12.22 12.10 -11.90
C LEU A 809 -13.31 11.02 -11.86
N ALA A 810 -13.94 10.75 -13.02
CA ALA A 810 -14.90 9.67 -13.12
C ALA A 810 -14.24 8.31 -12.81
N ASN A 811 -14.93 7.42 -12.08
CA ASN A 811 -14.35 6.14 -11.62
C ASN A 811 -13.84 5.22 -12.75
N ASN A 812 -14.27 5.43 -13.99
CA ASN A 812 -13.84 4.67 -15.17
C ASN A 812 -12.67 5.29 -15.93
N GLN A 813 -12.17 6.47 -15.51
CA GLN A 813 -11.00 7.09 -16.10
C GLN A 813 -9.76 6.77 -15.26
N PRO A 814 -8.68 6.21 -15.86
CA PRO A 814 -7.44 5.98 -15.14
C PRO A 814 -6.82 7.32 -14.72
N LEU A 815 -6.18 7.37 -13.55
CA LEU A 815 -5.47 8.57 -13.09
C LEU A 815 -4.28 8.94 -13.98
N PHE A 816 -3.59 7.94 -14.54
CA PHE A 816 -2.39 8.07 -15.35
C PHE A 816 -2.13 6.85 -16.23
N ASP A 817 -1.38 7.04 -17.31
CA ASP A 817 -0.93 5.98 -18.23
C ASP A 817 0.60 5.76 -18.23
N SER A 818 1.34 6.52 -17.41
CA SER A 818 2.79 6.34 -17.23
C SER A 818 3.16 6.01 -15.78
N LEU A 819 4.12 5.10 -15.61
CA LEU A 819 4.67 4.68 -14.32
C LEU A 819 6.17 5.00 -14.27
N LEU A 820 6.62 5.60 -13.18
CA LEU A 820 8.04 5.82 -12.89
C LEU A 820 8.47 4.89 -11.76
N VAL A 821 9.44 4.02 -12.06
CA VAL A 821 9.98 3.04 -11.11
C VAL A 821 11.40 3.43 -10.76
N PHE A 822 11.68 3.71 -9.49
CA PHE A 822 13.03 4.02 -9.03
C PHE A 822 13.61 2.82 -8.28
N GLU A 823 14.56 2.11 -8.89
CA GLU A 823 15.15 0.91 -8.28
C GLU A 823 16.29 1.28 -7.33
N ASN A 824 16.04 1.22 -6.03
CA ASN A 824 17.05 1.50 -5.01
C ASN A 824 17.99 0.31 -4.69
N TYR A 825 17.96 -0.79 -5.46
CA TYR A 825 18.73 -2.03 -5.20
C TYR A 825 19.55 -2.50 -6.40
N PRO A 826 20.48 -1.69 -6.93
CA PRO A 826 21.39 -2.18 -7.97
C PRO A 826 22.17 -3.39 -7.44
N LEU A 827 22.30 -4.43 -8.27
CA LEU A 827 23.27 -5.50 -8.05
C LEU A 827 24.67 -4.86 -8.10
N ASP A 828 25.19 -4.49 -6.93
CA ASP A 828 26.57 -4.01 -6.79
C ASP A 828 27.53 -4.98 -7.50
N GLU A 829 28.55 -4.43 -8.16
CA GLU A 829 29.62 -5.24 -8.79
C GLU A 829 30.31 -6.16 -7.77
N THR A 830 30.37 -5.77 -6.49
CA THR A 830 30.92 -6.58 -5.39
C THR A 830 30.03 -7.76 -4.99
N LYS A 831 28.74 -7.76 -5.36
CA LYS A 831 27.77 -8.84 -5.09
C LYS A 831 27.65 -9.83 -6.25
N ARG A 832 28.51 -9.73 -7.28
CA ARG A 832 28.52 -10.70 -8.39
C ARG A 832 29.23 -12.01 -8.05
N ARG A 833 29.93 -12.11 -6.93
CA ARG A 833 30.67 -13.32 -6.53
C ARG A 833 30.22 -13.81 -5.16
N HIS A 834 29.75 -15.04 -5.10
CA HIS A 834 29.36 -15.70 -3.86
C HIS A 834 29.84 -17.14 -3.83
N GLY A 835 30.63 -17.52 -2.83
CA GLY A 835 30.92 -18.95 -2.54
C GLY A 835 31.58 -19.73 -3.67
N GLY A 836 32.35 -19.08 -4.56
CA GLY A 836 32.95 -19.73 -5.73
C GLY A 836 32.07 -19.72 -6.99
N LEU A 837 30.88 -19.12 -6.94
CA LEU A 837 30.02 -18.81 -8.09
C LEU A 837 30.07 -17.31 -8.42
N GLU A 838 30.16 -17.00 -9.71
CA GLU A 838 30.13 -15.66 -10.28
C GLU A 838 28.90 -15.49 -11.17
N ILE A 839 28.12 -14.43 -10.95
CA ILE A 839 27.06 -13.99 -11.84
C ILE A 839 27.68 -13.16 -12.95
N VAL A 840 27.75 -13.74 -14.15
CA VAL A 840 28.35 -13.12 -15.34
C VAL A 840 27.37 -12.15 -16.00
N ALA A 841 26.11 -12.56 -16.09
CA ALA A 841 25.02 -11.78 -16.65
C ALA A 841 23.71 -12.08 -15.91
N ALA A 842 22.81 -11.11 -15.89
CA ALA A 842 21.48 -11.24 -15.34
C ALA A 842 20.49 -10.47 -16.21
N SER A 843 19.31 -11.05 -16.43
CA SER A 843 18.19 -10.38 -17.09
C SER A 843 16.89 -10.68 -16.36
N LEU A 844 16.06 -9.64 -16.18
CA LEU A 844 14.70 -9.75 -15.67
C LEU A 844 13.75 -9.42 -16.81
N ASP A 845 12.91 -10.40 -17.17
CA ASP A 845 11.81 -10.19 -18.11
C ASP A 845 10.54 -9.87 -17.30
N GLU A 846 10.28 -8.58 -17.10
CA GLU A 846 9.09 -8.05 -16.41
C GLU A 846 8.12 -7.40 -17.43
N MET A 847 6.82 -7.69 -17.30
CA MET A 847 5.77 -7.05 -18.09
C MET A 847 4.77 -6.35 -17.18
N THR A 848 4.63 -5.04 -17.34
CA THR A 848 3.66 -4.25 -16.58
C THR A 848 2.40 -3.98 -17.39
N ARG A 849 1.31 -3.65 -16.70
CA ARG A 849 0.06 -3.17 -17.30
C ARG A 849 0.08 -1.72 -17.83
N PHE A 850 1.10 -0.92 -17.51
CA PHE A 850 1.12 0.48 -17.89
C PHE A 850 1.65 0.66 -19.32
N PRO A 851 0.99 1.49 -20.15
CA PRO A 851 1.44 1.79 -21.51
C PRO A 851 2.89 2.28 -21.63
N LEU A 852 3.41 2.96 -20.61
CA LEU A 852 4.79 3.44 -20.54
C LEU A 852 5.32 3.33 -19.11
N ASN A 853 6.38 2.55 -18.90
CA ASN A 853 7.17 2.58 -17.68
C ASN A 853 8.52 3.21 -17.95
N LEU A 854 8.94 4.08 -17.04
CA LEU A 854 10.29 4.61 -16.97
C LEU A 854 10.97 4.06 -15.72
N ILE A 855 11.88 3.11 -15.91
CA ILE A 855 12.69 2.52 -14.84
C ILE A 855 13.98 3.33 -14.70
N VAL A 856 14.29 3.75 -13.48
CA VAL A 856 15.48 4.51 -13.12
C VAL A 856 16.42 3.60 -12.34
N LEU A 857 17.59 3.32 -12.91
CA LEU A 857 18.63 2.49 -12.33
C LEU A 857 19.80 3.40 -11.88
N PRO A 858 19.92 3.72 -10.58
CA PRO A 858 21.07 4.44 -10.04
C PRO A 858 22.32 3.56 -10.07
N GLY A 859 23.50 4.19 -10.09
CA GLY A 859 24.79 3.51 -10.14
C GLY A 859 25.90 4.48 -10.47
N SER A 860 27.06 3.96 -10.90
CA SER A 860 28.18 4.78 -11.40
C SER A 860 27.75 5.68 -12.57
N ARG A 861 26.82 5.18 -13.39
CA ARG A 861 26.04 5.95 -14.36
C ARG A 861 24.56 5.69 -14.12
N ILE A 862 23.77 6.74 -14.00
CA ILE A 862 22.31 6.62 -13.97
C ILE A 862 21.83 6.12 -15.34
N ARG A 863 20.97 5.12 -15.35
CA ARG A 863 20.38 4.56 -16.57
C ARG A 863 18.86 4.63 -16.50
N PHE A 864 18.24 5.10 -17.57
CA PHE A 864 16.81 5.07 -17.79
C PHE A 864 16.47 3.94 -18.75
N VAL A 865 15.50 3.10 -18.38
CA VAL A 865 14.95 2.07 -19.25
C VAL A 865 13.46 2.35 -19.43
N ALA A 866 13.06 2.69 -20.65
CA ALA A 866 11.66 2.87 -20.99
C ALA A 866 11.09 1.58 -21.59
N SER A 867 10.08 0.97 -20.97
CA SER A 867 9.30 -0.11 -21.56
C SER A 867 7.91 0.40 -21.90
N TYR A 868 7.41 0.10 -23.10
CA TYR A 868 6.18 0.72 -23.61
C TYR A 868 5.40 -0.18 -24.57
N ASP A 869 4.12 0.11 -24.70
CA ASP A 869 3.21 -0.55 -25.63
C ASP A 869 3.39 0.04 -27.04
N ARG A 870 3.96 -0.75 -27.97
CA ARG A 870 4.19 -0.32 -29.36
C ARG A 870 2.89 -0.13 -30.16
N SER A 871 1.76 -0.62 -29.67
CA SER A 871 0.45 -0.30 -30.24
C SER A 871 0.01 1.14 -29.95
N ARG A 872 0.62 1.78 -28.93
CA ARG A 872 0.32 3.14 -28.49
C ARG A 872 1.43 4.15 -28.79
N PHE A 873 2.70 3.74 -28.70
CA PHE A 873 3.84 4.63 -28.87
C PHE A 873 4.85 4.10 -29.89
N GLY A 874 5.29 4.94 -30.83
CA GLY A 874 6.39 4.64 -31.74
C GLY A 874 7.76 4.75 -31.08
N ASP A 875 8.73 3.95 -31.53
CA ASP A 875 10.07 3.87 -30.91
C ASP A 875 10.81 5.22 -30.86
N ARG A 876 10.71 6.01 -31.93
CA ARG A 876 11.33 7.35 -32.04
C ARG A 876 10.76 8.38 -31.07
N LEU A 877 9.45 8.29 -30.76
CA LEU A 877 8.83 9.14 -29.75
C LEU A 877 9.46 8.89 -28.38
N ILE A 878 9.65 7.62 -28.02
CA ILE A 878 10.26 7.23 -26.74
C ILE A 878 11.74 7.62 -26.68
N GLU A 879 12.50 7.41 -27.77
CA GLU A 879 13.89 7.88 -27.88
C GLU A 879 14.01 9.41 -27.68
N ARG A 880 13.08 10.18 -28.27
CA ARG A 880 13.03 11.62 -28.10
C ARG A 880 12.65 12.01 -26.67
N LEU A 881 11.64 11.36 -26.07
CA LEU A 881 11.24 11.59 -24.67
C LEU A 881 12.42 11.39 -23.71
N LEU A 882 13.19 10.30 -23.88
CA LEU A 882 14.38 10.03 -23.06
C LEU A 882 15.47 11.11 -23.26
N SER A 883 15.70 11.51 -24.51
CA SER A 883 16.69 12.56 -24.83
C SER A 883 16.30 13.92 -24.22
N GLN A 884 15.02 14.27 -24.27
CA GLN A 884 14.49 15.49 -23.66
C GLN A 884 14.50 15.42 -22.13
N LEU A 885 14.24 14.25 -21.53
CA LEU A 885 14.39 14.05 -20.09
C LEU A 885 15.82 14.31 -19.63
N GLN A 886 16.83 13.76 -20.33
CA GLN A 886 18.23 14.07 -20.05
C GLN A 886 18.48 15.57 -20.16
N ARG A 887 17.94 16.23 -21.18
CA ARG A 887 18.13 17.67 -21.35
C ARG A 887 17.54 18.49 -20.21
N VAL A 888 16.33 18.16 -19.77
CA VAL A 888 15.70 18.79 -18.61
C VAL A 888 16.59 18.64 -17.37
N LEU A 889 17.15 17.45 -17.13
CA LEU A 889 18.08 17.21 -16.02
C LEU A 889 19.37 18.05 -16.15
N GLU A 890 19.94 18.17 -17.34
CA GLU A 890 21.11 19.04 -17.61
C GLU A 890 20.80 20.52 -17.29
N GLU A 891 19.64 21.01 -17.69
CA GLU A 891 19.25 22.42 -17.48
C GLU A 891 18.93 22.72 -16.01
N ILE A 892 18.31 21.76 -15.30
CA ILE A 892 18.07 21.85 -13.86
C ILE A 892 19.40 21.98 -13.09
N VAL A 893 20.40 21.20 -13.48
CA VAL A 893 21.75 21.25 -12.88
C VAL A 893 22.50 22.52 -13.27
N ALA A 894 22.36 22.99 -14.51
CA ALA A 894 23.08 24.15 -15.02
C ALA A 894 22.64 25.48 -14.37
N ASP A 895 21.35 25.61 -14.06
CA ASP A 895 20.79 26.81 -13.44
C ASP A 895 19.64 26.45 -12.48
N PRO A 896 19.96 26.07 -11.23
CA PRO A 896 18.95 25.68 -10.23
C PRO A 896 17.97 26.81 -9.85
N GLY A 897 18.35 28.07 -10.10
CA GLY A 897 17.52 29.25 -9.86
C GLY A 897 16.52 29.54 -10.97
N ARG A 898 16.59 28.82 -12.09
CA ARG A 898 15.67 28.98 -13.21
C ARG A 898 14.25 28.63 -12.78
N ARG A 899 13.26 29.22 -13.47
CA ARG A 899 11.85 28.88 -13.32
C ARG A 899 11.50 27.62 -14.13
N PRO A 900 10.62 26.72 -13.64
CA PRO A 900 10.18 25.54 -14.40
C PRO A 900 9.66 25.87 -15.79
N ALA A 901 8.90 26.96 -15.91
CA ALA A 901 8.35 27.44 -17.19
C ALA A 901 9.42 27.81 -18.23
N ALA A 902 10.64 28.16 -17.79
CA ALA A 902 11.74 28.61 -18.64
C ALA A 902 12.78 27.52 -18.95
N ILE A 903 12.58 26.28 -18.46
CA ILE A 903 13.46 25.16 -18.81
C ILE A 903 13.21 24.75 -20.27
N PRO A 904 14.22 24.82 -21.15
CA PRO A 904 14.07 24.37 -22.53
C PRO A 904 14.06 22.84 -22.60
N VAL A 905 13.04 22.29 -23.25
CA VAL A 905 12.93 20.84 -23.53
C VAL A 905 13.56 20.46 -24.88
N HIS A 906 13.65 21.40 -25.83
CA HIS A 906 14.25 21.19 -27.16
C HIS A 906 15.69 21.68 -27.21
N GLY A 907 16.53 20.98 -27.99
CA GLY A 907 17.87 21.43 -28.32
C GLY A 907 17.86 22.61 -29.31
N ARG A 908 18.97 23.39 -29.38
CA ARG A 908 19.08 24.54 -30.30
C ARG A 908 18.84 24.18 -31.77
N GLU A 909 19.30 23.01 -32.21
CA GLU A 909 19.12 22.54 -33.59
C GLU A 909 17.68 22.10 -33.89
N GLU A 910 16.99 21.53 -32.90
CA GLU A 910 15.57 21.14 -33.01
C GLU A 910 14.69 22.40 -33.00
N GLN A 911 14.96 23.34 -32.10
CA GLN A 911 14.32 24.66 -32.09
C GLN A 911 14.56 25.42 -33.41
N GLN A 912 15.78 25.39 -33.95
CA GLN A 912 16.07 26.00 -35.24
C GLN A 912 15.33 25.32 -36.39
N ARG A 913 15.19 23.98 -36.40
CA ARG A 913 14.38 23.26 -37.39
C ARG A 913 12.90 23.63 -37.32
N LEU A 914 12.33 23.66 -36.11
CA LEU A 914 10.92 24.02 -35.87
C LEU A 914 10.58 25.47 -36.27
N LEU A 915 11.58 26.37 -36.28
CA LEU A 915 11.40 27.79 -36.59
C LEU A 915 11.69 28.16 -38.08
N GLN A 916 11.99 27.21 -38.98
CA GLN A 916 12.38 27.53 -40.38
C GLN A 916 11.22 27.85 -41.34
N THR A 917 10.29 28.74 -40.98
CA THR A 917 9.35 29.32 -41.96
C THR A 917 9.82 30.72 -42.36
N PRO A 918 10.33 30.95 -43.60
CA PRO A 918 10.76 32.28 -44.02
C PRO A 918 9.55 33.21 -44.23
N PRO A 919 9.58 34.48 -43.76
CA PRO A 919 8.51 35.43 -44.01
C PRO A 919 8.43 35.78 -45.51
N PRO A 920 7.23 35.84 -46.11
CA PRO A 920 7.05 36.24 -47.51
C PRO A 920 7.35 37.74 -47.71
N PRO A 921 7.78 38.16 -48.91
CA PRO A 921 8.04 39.57 -49.21
C PRO A 921 6.72 40.36 -49.32
N PRO A 922 6.68 41.63 -48.86
CA PRO A 922 5.45 42.42 -48.90
C PRO A 922 5.04 42.74 -50.33
N ARG A 923 3.79 42.44 -50.68
CA ARG A 923 3.13 42.88 -51.92
C ARG A 923 1.78 43.51 -51.56
N SER A 924 1.42 44.56 -52.29
CA SER A 924 0.12 45.23 -52.17
C SER A 924 -0.86 44.52 -53.09
N GLY A 925 -2.13 44.28 -52.70
CA GLY A 925 -3.23 43.55 -53.40
C GLY A 925 -3.52 43.82 -54.89
N VAL A 926 -2.63 44.53 -55.56
CA VAL A 926 -2.43 44.74 -56.99
C VAL A 926 -2.47 43.45 -57.83
N PRO A 927 -1.89 42.28 -57.44
CA PRO A 927 -1.94 41.07 -58.27
C PRO A 927 -3.37 40.58 -58.55
N LEU A 928 -4.27 40.68 -57.57
CA LEU A 928 -5.67 40.29 -57.72
C LEU A 928 -6.42 41.22 -58.68
N LEU A 929 -6.27 42.54 -58.49
CA LEU A 929 -6.91 43.54 -59.37
C LEU A 929 -6.37 43.47 -60.80
N GLN A 930 -5.07 43.23 -60.97
CA GLN A 930 -4.43 42.98 -62.27
C GLN A 930 -4.96 41.68 -62.90
N SER A 931 -5.00 40.57 -62.14
CA SER A 931 -5.54 39.29 -62.62
C SER A 931 -7.00 39.40 -63.10
N LEU A 932 -7.81 40.25 -62.47
CA LEU A 932 -9.17 40.52 -62.92
C LEU A 932 -9.21 41.43 -64.16
N ALA A 933 -8.33 42.42 -64.25
CA ALA A 933 -8.28 43.37 -65.37
C ALA A 933 -7.70 42.75 -66.65
N ASP A 934 -6.76 41.80 -66.53
CA ASP A 934 -6.10 41.12 -67.64
C ASP A 934 -6.98 40.04 -68.29
N ARG A 935 -8.16 39.75 -67.73
CA ARG A 935 -9.10 38.77 -68.28
C ARG A 935 -9.89 39.33 -69.46
N PRO A 936 -10.26 38.48 -70.44
CA PRO A 936 -11.16 38.88 -71.52
C PRO A 936 -12.49 39.43 -70.97
N THR A 937 -12.92 40.56 -71.51
CA THR A 937 -14.24 41.14 -71.20
C THR A 937 -15.35 40.14 -71.55
N GLY A 938 -16.32 39.94 -70.65
CA GLY A 938 -17.36 38.94 -70.79
C GLY A 938 -17.06 37.59 -70.12
N THR A 939 -15.86 37.37 -69.57
CA THR A 939 -15.58 36.20 -68.71
C THR A 939 -16.27 36.36 -67.34
N PRO A 940 -17.16 35.44 -66.92
CA PRO A 940 -17.79 35.48 -65.61
C PRO A 940 -16.76 35.46 -64.48
N ALA A 941 -16.86 36.40 -63.55
CA ALA A 941 -16.03 36.45 -62.34
C ALA A 941 -16.83 36.05 -61.11
N LEU A 942 -18.04 36.59 -61.00
CA LEU A 942 -18.92 36.42 -59.84
C LEU A 942 -20.32 36.03 -60.33
N ALA A 943 -20.86 34.96 -59.78
CA ALA A 943 -22.20 34.48 -60.08
C ALA A 943 -22.97 34.21 -58.78
N GLY A 944 -23.69 35.23 -58.30
CA GLY A 944 -24.55 35.15 -57.11
C GLY A 944 -25.99 35.53 -57.42
N ASP A 945 -26.44 36.67 -56.89
CA ASP A 945 -27.78 37.20 -57.22
C ASP A 945 -27.84 37.68 -58.68
N THR A 946 -26.70 38.12 -59.20
CA THR A 946 -26.47 38.42 -60.62
C THR A 946 -25.16 37.80 -61.10
N THR A 947 -25.03 37.59 -62.42
CA THR A 947 -23.75 37.18 -63.02
C THR A 947 -23.01 38.41 -63.50
N LEU A 948 -21.85 38.68 -62.91
CA LEU A 948 -20.96 39.78 -63.27
C LEU A 948 -19.72 39.23 -63.97
N ASP A 949 -19.44 39.75 -65.16
CA ASP A 949 -18.14 39.56 -65.80
C ASP A 949 -17.04 40.38 -65.09
N CYS A 950 -15.77 40.07 -65.38
CA CYS A 950 -14.62 40.74 -64.76
C CYS A 950 -14.65 42.27 -64.94
N GLY A 951 -15.08 42.75 -66.11
CA GLY A 951 -15.17 44.18 -66.42
C GLY A 951 -16.31 44.86 -65.67
N GLN A 952 -17.48 44.20 -65.57
CA GLN A 952 -18.62 44.66 -64.80
C GLN A 952 -18.31 44.72 -63.30
N LEU A 953 -17.64 43.69 -62.76
CA LEU A 953 -17.24 43.61 -61.36
C LEU A 953 -16.27 44.74 -60.99
N LEU A 954 -15.22 44.95 -61.78
CA LEU A 954 -14.27 46.05 -61.58
C LEU A 954 -14.93 47.42 -61.74
N ALA A 955 -15.85 47.57 -62.70
CA ALA A 955 -16.58 48.83 -62.88
C ALA A 955 -17.51 49.13 -61.70
N GLN A 956 -18.18 48.13 -61.13
CA GLN A 956 -19.00 48.28 -59.92
C GLN A 956 -18.15 48.64 -58.69
N ALA A 957 -17.05 47.92 -58.46
CA ALA A 957 -16.12 48.20 -57.37
C ALA A 957 -15.53 49.62 -57.49
N GLY A 958 -15.21 50.04 -58.72
CA GLY A 958 -14.73 51.37 -59.03
C GLY A 958 -15.72 52.50 -58.71
N ARG A 959 -17.01 52.32 -59.03
CA ARG A 959 -18.08 53.26 -58.69
C ARG A 959 -18.24 53.41 -57.17
N VAL A 960 -18.22 52.29 -56.45
CA VAL A 960 -18.30 52.26 -54.99
C VAL A 960 -17.10 53.00 -54.37
N ALA A 961 -15.89 52.72 -54.85
CA ALA A 961 -14.67 53.41 -54.40
C ALA A 961 -14.73 54.93 -54.63
N ALA A 962 -15.12 55.36 -55.83
CA ALA A 962 -15.23 56.78 -56.18
C ALA A 962 -16.31 57.49 -55.35
N LEU A 963 -17.44 56.84 -55.10
CA LEU A 963 -18.50 57.39 -54.25
C LEU A 963 -18.03 57.58 -52.81
N LEU A 964 -17.36 56.58 -52.23
CA LEU A 964 -16.80 56.65 -50.87
C LEU A 964 -15.78 57.81 -50.75
N ASP A 965 -14.87 57.96 -51.72
CA ASP A 965 -13.89 59.05 -51.73
C ASP A 965 -14.58 60.43 -51.88
N SER A 966 -15.58 60.55 -52.76
CA SER A 966 -16.35 61.78 -52.95
C SER A 966 -17.13 62.20 -51.70
N ARG A 967 -17.45 61.25 -50.81
CA ARG A 967 -18.13 61.48 -49.53
C ARG A 967 -17.17 61.61 -48.35
N GLY A 968 -15.86 61.69 -48.60
CA GLY A 968 -14.85 62.03 -47.60
C GLY A 968 -14.24 60.84 -46.85
N VAL A 969 -14.38 59.62 -47.35
CA VAL A 969 -13.61 58.45 -46.89
C VAL A 969 -12.19 58.55 -47.47
N ARG A 970 -11.17 58.31 -46.64
CA ARG A 970 -9.75 58.40 -47.02
C ARG A 970 -9.06 57.05 -46.89
N PRO A 971 -7.96 56.82 -47.63
CA PRO A 971 -7.15 55.62 -47.45
C PRO A 971 -6.80 55.40 -45.97
N GLY A 972 -6.97 54.18 -45.47
CA GLY A 972 -6.84 53.80 -44.06
C GLY A 972 -8.13 53.88 -43.24
N ASP A 973 -9.18 54.56 -43.71
CA ASP A 973 -10.48 54.57 -43.03
C ASP A 973 -11.19 53.22 -43.13
N THR A 974 -11.96 52.87 -42.10
CA THR A 974 -12.77 51.63 -42.07
C THR A 974 -14.13 51.83 -42.73
N VAL A 975 -14.43 51.00 -43.72
CA VAL A 975 -15.69 50.94 -44.47
C VAL A 975 -16.38 49.63 -44.15
N ALA A 976 -17.50 49.71 -43.44
CA ALA A 976 -18.32 48.56 -43.12
C ALA A 976 -19.26 48.21 -44.27
N VAL A 977 -19.51 46.91 -44.49
CA VAL A 977 -20.51 46.42 -45.42
C VAL A 977 -21.44 45.44 -44.73
N ARG A 978 -22.74 45.72 -44.81
CA ARG A 978 -23.80 44.85 -44.29
C ARG A 978 -24.84 44.64 -45.38
N SER A 979 -24.74 43.52 -46.08
CA SER A 979 -25.59 43.20 -47.21
C SER A 979 -25.97 41.71 -47.17
N PRO A 980 -27.27 41.35 -47.26
CA PRO A 980 -27.68 39.99 -47.60
C PRO A 980 -27.21 39.52 -48.98
N SER A 981 -26.86 40.43 -49.89
CA SER A 981 -26.25 40.10 -51.18
C SER A 981 -24.74 39.89 -51.03
N ALA A 982 -24.31 38.66 -51.28
CA ALA A 982 -22.90 38.30 -51.27
C ALA A 982 -22.11 39.00 -52.41
N ASP A 983 -22.77 39.28 -53.54
CA ASP A 983 -22.20 40.04 -54.65
C ASP A 983 -21.72 41.42 -54.19
N ALA A 984 -22.57 42.11 -53.42
CA ALA A 984 -22.27 43.44 -52.90
C ALA A 984 -21.13 43.45 -51.87
N VAL A 985 -20.95 42.37 -51.10
CA VAL A 985 -19.83 42.22 -50.18
C VAL A 985 -18.51 42.12 -50.94
N PHE A 986 -18.43 41.28 -51.98
CA PHE A 986 -17.22 41.16 -52.81
C PHE A 986 -16.94 42.44 -53.64
N VAL A 987 -17.97 43.10 -54.16
CA VAL A 987 -17.83 44.41 -54.83
C VAL A 987 -17.22 45.45 -53.88
N THR A 988 -17.71 45.52 -52.64
CA THR A 988 -17.20 46.46 -51.62
C THR A 988 -15.79 46.11 -51.19
N LEU A 989 -15.48 44.82 -51.07
CA LEU A 989 -14.15 44.32 -50.75
C LEU A 989 -13.12 44.76 -51.80
N LEU A 990 -13.44 44.57 -53.08
CA LEU A 990 -12.60 45.02 -54.20
C LEU A 990 -12.49 46.55 -54.28
N ALA A 991 -13.57 47.28 -53.95
CA ALA A 991 -13.55 48.74 -53.89
C ALA A 991 -12.60 49.26 -52.79
N CYS A 992 -12.62 48.62 -51.61
CA CYS A 992 -11.72 48.94 -50.51
C CYS A 992 -10.26 48.61 -50.86
N LEU A 993 -10.00 47.44 -51.45
CA LEU A 993 -8.68 47.07 -51.95
C LEU A 993 -8.15 48.07 -52.99
N HIS A 994 -9.01 48.53 -53.89
CA HIS A 994 -8.64 49.48 -54.93
C HIS A 994 -8.32 50.88 -54.36
N ALA A 995 -9.15 51.39 -53.45
CA ALA A 995 -9.03 52.75 -52.91
C ALA A 995 -8.12 52.84 -51.67
N GLY A 996 -7.74 51.70 -51.10
CA GLY A 996 -6.92 51.60 -49.90
C GLY A 996 -7.66 51.82 -48.59
N PHE A 997 -8.95 51.48 -48.54
CA PHE A 997 -9.76 51.49 -47.34
C PHE A 997 -9.67 50.15 -46.59
N ARG A 998 -9.99 50.16 -45.30
CA ARG A 998 -10.15 48.95 -44.47
C ARG A 998 -11.58 48.43 -44.65
N CYS A 999 -11.78 47.17 -45.06
CA CYS A 999 -13.13 46.63 -45.31
C CYS A 999 -13.63 45.79 -44.15
N LEU A 1000 -14.75 46.19 -43.52
CA LEU A 1000 -15.37 45.52 -42.39
C LEU A 1000 -16.68 44.81 -42.82
N PRO A 1001 -16.64 43.53 -43.25
CA PRO A 1001 -17.85 42.79 -43.60
C PRO A 1001 -18.58 42.34 -42.34
N LEU A 1002 -19.87 42.65 -42.27
CA LEU A 1002 -20.71 42.41 -41.10
C LEU A 1002 -21.87 41.49 -41.46
N GLY A 1003 -22.10 40.47 -40.61
CA GLY A 1003 -23.28 39.62 -40.66
C GLY A 1003 -24.57 40.35 -40.24
N GLU A 1004 -25.64 39.58 -40.02
CA GLU A 1004 -26.93 40.12 -39.58
C GLU A 1004 -26.91 40.52 -38.08
N LEU A 1005 -26.31 41.68 -37.78
CA LEU A 1005 -26.27 42.24 -36.42
C LEU A 1005 -27.58 42.95 -36.04
N ARG A 1006 -27.99 42.83 -34.77
CA ARG A 1006 -29.02 43.72 -34.18
C ARG A 1006 -28.47 45.16 -34.07
N LEU A 1007 -29.34 46.17 -34.20
CA LEU A 1007 -28.93 47.59 -34.28
C LEU A 1007 -27.99 48.02 -33.13
N GLY A 1008 -28.31 47.69 -31.88
CA GLY A 1008 -27.45 48.04 -30.74
C GLY A 1008 -26.13 47.28 -30.65
N ALA A 1009 -25.97 46.17 -31.37
CA ALA A 1009 -24.68 45.47 -31.53
C ALA A 1009 -23.89 46.06 -32.70
N LEU A 1010 -24.57 46.40 -33.79
CA LEU A 1010 -24.00 47.08 -34.96
C LEU A 1010 -23.33 48.40 -34.57
N GLU A 1011 -24.01 49.26 -33.80
CA GLU A 1011 -23.46 50.54 -33.33
C GLU A 1011 -22.16 50.35 -32.52
N LYS A 1012 -22.14 49.36 -31.62
CA LYS A 1012 -20.95 49.06 -30.79
C LYS A 1012 -19.78 48.58 -31.63
N VAL A 1013 -20.04 47.75 -32.64
CA VAL A 1013 -18.99 47.25 -33.55
C VAL A 1013 -18.45 48.40 -34.40
N LEU A 1014 -19.30 49.21 -35.01
CA LEU A 1014 -18.88 50.35 -35.83
C LEU A 1014 -18.06 51.36 -35.02
N ALA A 1015 -18.47 51.67 -33.79
CA ALA A 1015 -17.74 52.57 -32.90
C ALA A 1015 -16.38 51.97 -32.47
N ARG A 1016 -16.35 50.69 -32.07
CA ARG A 1016 -15.11 50.01 -31.67
C ARG A 1016 -14.09 49.94 -32.80
N MET A 1017 -14.56 49.75 -34.03
CA MET A 1017 -13.73 49.62 -35.23
C MET A 1017 -13.44 50.97 -35.91
N ASN A 1018 -13.92 52.08 -35.34
CA ASN A 1018 -13.80 53.44 -35.88
C ASN A 1018 -14.24 53.51 -37.35
N ALA A 1019 -15.40 52.90 -37.66
CA ALA A 1019 -15.95 52.85 -39.01
C ALA A 1019 -16.36 54.24 -39.49
N ARG A 1020 -15.85 54.66 -40.65
CA ARG A 1020 -16.13 55.94 -41.28
C ARG A 1020 -17.39 55.91 -42.15
N ALA A 1021 -17.65 54.76 -42.77
CA ALA A 1021 -18.83 54.54 -43.61
C ALA A 1021 -19.42 53.14 -43.38
N LEU A 1022 -20.73 53.01 -43.62
CA LEU A 1022 -21.46 51.74 -43.68
C LEU A 1022 -22.21 51.69 -45.01
N LEU A 1023 -21.89 50.71 -45.85
CA LEU A 1023 -22.72 50.33 -46.99
C LEU A 1023 -23.72 49.27 -46.57
N GLY A 1024 -24.99 49.50 -46.86
CA GLY A 1024 -26.02 48.51 -46.58
C GLY A 1024 -27.23 48.60 -47.50
N ASP A 1025 -28.04 47.54 -47.48
CA ASP A 1025 -29.29 47.48 -48.24
C ASP A 1025 -30.42 48.20 -47.47
N GLY A 1026 -31.35 48.83 -48.21
CA GLY A 1026 -32.46 49.60 -47.65
C GLY A 1026 -33.22 48.85 -46.54
N GLY A 1027 -33.42 49.52 -45.40
CA GLY A 1027 -34.08 48.95 -44.21
C GLY A 1027 -33.32 49.18 -42.89
N ILE A 1028 -32.09 49.71 -42.94
CA ILE A 1028 -31.35 50.17 -41.77
C ILE A 1028 -31.81 51.59 -41.40
N ASP A 1029 -32.26 51.81 -40.15
CA ASP A 1029 -32.59 53.15 -39.67
C ASP A 1029 -31.30 53.96 -39.46
N ALA A 1030 -30.91 54.69 -40.52
CA ALA A 1030 -29.71 55.52 -40.52
C ALA A 1030 -29.74 56.64 -39.46
N ALA A 1031 -30.91 56.97 -38.88
CA ALA A 1031 -31.02 58.00 -37.85
C ALA A 1031 -30.35 57.61 -36.51
N GLY A 1032 -30.12 56.31 -36.27
CA GLY A 1032 -29.44 55.79 -35.07
C GLY A 1032 -27.91 55.80 -35.15
N LEU A 1033 -27.33 55.90 -36.35
CA LEU A 1033 -25.87 55.82 -36.56
C LEU A 1033 -25.23 57.20 -36.44
N GLN A 1034 -24.89 57.63 -35.23
CA GLN A 1034 -24.12 58.85 -35.01
C GLN A 1034 -22.67 58.65 -35.52
N ASP A 1035 -22.14 59.63 -36.26
CA ASP A 1035 -20.75 59.69 -36.76
C ASP A 1035 -20.30 58.69 -37.84
N VAL A 1036 -21.20 57.85 -38.39
CA VAL A 1036 -20.91 56.93 -39.51
C VAL A 1036 -21.69 57.32 -40.76
N LEU A 1037 -21.01 57.45 -41.91
CA LEU A 1037 -21.66 57.74 -43.19
C LEU A 1037 -22.41 56.50 -43.72
N TYR A 1038 -23.75 56.52 -43.67
CA TYR A 1038 -24.57 55.49 -44.33
C TYR A 1038 -24.68 55.73 -45.84
N ILE A 1039 -24.43 54.69 -46.63
CA ILE A 1039 -24.60 54.70 -48.09
C ILE A 1039 -25.47 53.50 -48.48
N ASP A 1040 -26.55 53.76 -49.20
CA ASP A 1040 -27.38 52.69 -49.80
C ASP A 1040 -26.58 51.96 -50.88
N MET A 1041 -26.48 50.63 -50.74
CA MET A 1041 -25.66 49.78 -51.60
C MET A 1041 -26.16 49.76 -53.06
N ALA A 1042 -27.47 49.70 -53.27
CA ALA A 1042 -28.05 49.69 -54.61
C ALA A 1042 -27.79 51.02 -55.34
N ALA A 1043 -27.88 52.14 -54.62
CA ALA A 1043 -27.49 53.45 -55.15
C ALA A 1043 -25.98 53.54 -55.43
N ALA A 1044 -25.14 52.97 -54.56
CA ALA A 1044 -23.68 53.00 -54.73
C ALA A 1044 -23.21 52.28 -56.00
N ILE A 1045 -23.79 51.11 -56.29
CA ILE A 1045 -23.43 50.28 -57.45
C ILE A 1045 -23.94 50.90 -58.77
N GLN A 1046 -24.97 51.75 -58.74
CA GLN A 1046 -25.58 52.38 -59.92
C GLN A 1046 -25.10 53.81 -60.20
N THR A 1047 -24.34 54.44 -59.29
CA THR A 1047 -23.92 55.85 -59.42
C THR A 1047 -22.96 56.04 -60.61
N PRO A 1048 -23.29 56.84 -61.64
CA PRO A 1048 -22.41 57.02 -62.80
C PRO A 1048 -21.06 57.63 -62.38
N ALA A 1049 -19.98 56.91 -62.64
CA ALA A 1049 -18.60 57.37 -62.47
C ALA A 1049 -17.80 57.03 -63.73
N GLU A 1050 -16.78 57.82 -64.05
CA GLU A 1050 -15.82 57.44 -65.10
C GLU A 1050 -15.13 56.11 -64.71
N PRO A 1051 -14.96 55.16 -65.64
CA PRO A 1051 -14.18 53.96 -65.38
C PRO A 1051 -12.75 54.37 -65.00
N LEU A 1052 -12.28 53.86 -63.86
CA LEU A 1052 -10.98 54.24 -63.32
C LEU A 1052 -9.86 53.90 -64.30
N PRO A 1053 -8.89 54.80 -64.55
CA PRO A 1053 -7.62 54.39 -65.09
C PRO A 1053 -6.92 53.49 -64.06
N ALA A 1054 -6.29 52.40 -64.51
CA ALA A 1054 -5.41 51.60 -63.67
C ALA A 1054 -4.38 52.54 -63.01
N ARG A 1055 -4.46 52.73 -61.69
CA ARG A 1055 -3.51 53.58 -60.98
C ARG A 1055 -2.10 53.03 -61.19
N SER A 1056 -1.25 53.89 -61.77
CA SER A 1056 0.20 53.75 -61.74
C SER A 1056 0.69 53.74 -60.29
N THR A 1057 1.65 52.87 -60.03
CA THR A 1057 2.29 52.45 -58.77
C THR A 1057 3.03 53.54 -57.97
N ALA A 1058 2.59 54.80 -57.99
CA ALA A 1058 3.44 55.94 -57.55
C ALA A 1058 2.94 56.76 -56.33
N SER A 1059 1.97 56.32 -55.55
CA SER A 1059 1.68 56.95 -54.24
C SER A 1059 1.60 55.90 -53.14
N GLY A 1060 2.57 55.90 -52.23
CA GLY A 1060 2.77 54.94 -51.14
C GLY A 1060 1.72 54.97 -50.03
N GLY A 1061 0.44 54.84 -50.39
CA GLY A 1061 -0.59 54.34 -49.48
C GLY A 1061 -0.79 52.86 -49.79
N SER A 1062 -0.19 51.97 -49.00
CA SER A 1062 -0.51 50.55 -49.02
C SER A 1062 -1.98 50.40 -48.64
N GLY A 1063 -2.84 50.13 -49.64
CA GLY A 1063 -4.23 49.81 -49.37
C GLY A 1063 -4.29 48.57 -48.48
N CYS A 1064 -4.80 48.69 -47.26
CA CYS A 1064 -4.77 47.64 -46.24
C CYS A 1064 -6.16 46.98 -46.14
N LEU A 1065 -6.25 45.66 -46.36
CA LEU A 1065 -7.48 44.90 -46.17
C LEU A 1065 -7.64 44.43 -44.72
N THR A 1066 -8.10 45.29 -43.83
CA THR A 1066 -8.45 44.85 -42.47
C THR A 1066 -9.83 44.19 -42.45
N LEU A 1067 -9.89 42.85 -42.46
CA LEU A 1067 -11.10 42.04 -42.33
C LEU A 1067 -11.45 41.79 -40.85
N ASP A 1068 -12.49 42.41 -40.30
CA ASP A 1068 -12.85 42.26 -38.87
C ASP A 1068 -14.29 41.73 -38.60
N TRP A 1069 -14.35 40.42 -38.30
CA TRP A 1069 -15.19 39.54 -37.44
C TRP A 1069 -16.62 39.84 -36.85
N THR A 1070 -17.35 38.76 -36.46
CA THR A 1070 -18.74 38.69 -35.93
C THR A 1070 -18.98 38.16 -34.47
N GLU A 1071 -19.95 38.81 -33.80
CA GLU A 1071 -20.90 38.48 -32.70
C GLU A 1071 -20.56 37.92 -31.30
N ALA A 1072 -19.43 37.26 -30.99
CA ALA A 1072 -19.30 36.60 -29.67
C ALA A 1072 -18.14 37.07 -28.77
N GLY A 1073 -17.98 38.38 -28.57
CA GLY A 1073 -17.02 38.92 -27.58
C GLY A 1073 -15.53 38.81 -27.93
N GLY A 1074 -15.17 38.46 -29.17
CA GLY A 1074 -13.80 38.26 -29.65
C GLY A 1074 -12.94 39.51 -29.90
N THR A 1075 -11.66 39.24 -30.08
CA THR A 1075 -10.55 40.14 -30.45
C THR A 1075 -10.59 40.43 -31.96
N ALA A 1076 -10.44 41.69 -32.36
CA ALA A 1076 -10.26 42.09 -33.77
C ALA A 1076 -8.90 41.59 -34.30
N VAL A 1077 -8.86 41.06 -35.52
CA VAL A 1077 -7.64 40.55 -36.18
C VAL A 1077 -7.49 41.26 -37.52
N ALA A 1078 -6.60 42.26 -37.56
CA ALA A 1078 -6.26 42.94 -38.80
C ALA A 1078 -5.32 42.09 -39.66
N ILE A 1079 -5.65 41.93 -40.95
CA ILE A 1079 -4.73 41.37 -41.97
C ILE A 1079 -4.12 42.56 -42.72
N ASP A 1080 -2.80 42.65 -42.77
CA ASP A 1080 -2.15 43.65 -43.64
C ASP A 1080 -2.27 43.18 -45.11
N ALA A 1081 -2.28 44.11 -46.06
CA ALA A 1081 -2.28 43.74 -47.48
C ALA A 1081 -1.04 42.92 -47.89
N ALA A 1082 0.10 43.14 -47.23
CA ALA A 1082 1.30 42.31 -47.41
C ALA A 1082 1.05 40.84 -47.03
N ASP A 1083 0.35 40.61 -45.92
CA ASP A 1083 0.01 39.27 -45.45
C ASP A 1083 -1.11 38.65 -46.31
N LEU A 1084 -2.05 39.46 -46.78
CA LEU A 1084 -3.13 39.00 -47.66
C LEU A 1084 -2.59 38.40 -48.96
N ASP A 1085 -1.68 39.09 -49.67
CA ASP A 1085 -1.15 38.58 -50.95
C ASP A 1085 -0.42 37.25 -50.78
N ALA A 1086 0.38 37.12 -49.71
CA ALA A 1086 1.05 35.88 -49.38
C ALA A 1086 0.04 34.75 -49.09
N GLN A 1087 -1.01 35.05 -48.34
CA GLN A 1087 -2.08 34.10 -48.02
C GLN A 1087 -2.87 33.69 -49.27
N LEU A 1088 -3.19 34.62 -50.16
CA LEU A 1088 -3.87 34.32 -51.42
C LEU A 1088 -3.01 33.41 -52.30
N ASP A 1089 -1.71 33.68 -52.43
CA ASP A 1089 -0.78 32.84 -53.18
C ASP A 1089 -0.57 31.46 -52.55
N GLU A 1090 -0.57 31.36 -51.22
CA GLU A 1090 -0.47 30.08 -50.51
C GLU A 1090 -1.74 29.25 -50.65
N LEU A 1091 -2.92 29.81 -50.37
CA LEU A 1091 -4.20 29.12 -50.55
C LEU A 1091 -4.37 28.65 -51.98
N ALA A 1092 -3.95 29.48 -52.93
CA ALA A 1092 -4.06 29.15 -54.32
C ALA A 1092 -3.03 28.13 -54.83
N ARG A 1093 -1.98 27.84 -54.06
CA ARG A 1093 -1.10 26.66 -54.25
C ARG A 1093 -1.61 25.45 -53.50
N ALA A 1094 -2.14 25.64 -52.30
CA ALA A 1094 -2.53 24.57 -51.40
C ALA A 1094 -3.89 23.97 -51.77
N LEU A 1095 -4.80 24.72 -52.38
CA LEU A 1095 -6.13 24.26 -52.77
C LEU A 1095 -6.17 23.97 -54.27
N PRO A 1096 -7.09 23.10 -54.74
CA PRO A 1096 -7.23 22.73 -56.15
C PRO A 1096 -7.87 23.85 -57.00
N LEU A 1097 -7.37 25.08 -56.88
CA LEU A 1097 -7.85 26.26 -57.60
C LEU A 1097 -7.10 26.39 -58.94
N GLN A 1098 -7.83 26.33 -60.06
CA GLN A 1098 -7.25 26.36 -61.41
C GLN A 1098 -7.95 27.38 -62.31
N ALA A 1099 -7.18 28.06 -63.16
CA ALA A 1099 -7.72 29.02 -64.12
C ALA A 1099 -8.78 28.38 -65.03
N GLY A 1100 -9.90 29.07 -65.25
CA GLY A 1100 -11.03 28.56 -66.03
C GLY A 1100 -11.96 27.60 -65.28
N GLY A 1101 -11.65 27.24 -64.03
CA GLY A 1101 -12.54 26.45 -63.16
C GLY A 1101 -13.57 27.30 -62.42
N SER A 1102 -14.41 26.63 -61.62
CA SER A 1102 -15.47 27.23 -60.81
C SER A 1102 -15.35 26.85 -59.33
N LEU A 1103 -15.49 27.82 -58.43
CA LEU A 1103 -15.57 27.61 -56.98
C LEU A 1103 -16.98 27.97 -56.51
N LEU A 1104 -17.69 27.02 -55.90
CA LEU A 1104 -18.89 27.32 -55.11
C LEU A 1104 -18.49 27.57 -53.65
N LEU A 1105 -18.80 28.77 -53.17
CA LEU A 1105 -18.54 29.18 -51.79
C LEU A 1105 -19.84 29.10 -50.98
N ASP A 1106 -20.10 27.95 -50.37
CA ASP A 1106 -21.25 27.66 -49.49
C ASP A 1106 -20.88 27.98 -48.02
N LEU A 1107 -20.42 29.22 -47.81
CA LEU A 1107 -19.99 29.75 -46.52
C LEU A 1107 -20.54 31.17 -46.33
N PRO A 1108 -20.86 31.58 -45.09
CA PRO A 1108 -21.22 32.96 -44.80
C PRO A 1108 -20.09 33.94 -45.21
N VAL A 1109 -20.44 35.00 -45.95
CA VAL A 1109 -19.48 36.00 -46.46
C VAL A 1109 -19.08 37.07 -45.43
N ASP A 1110 -19.54 36.94 -44.20
CA ASP A 1110 -19.08 37.69 -43.02
C ASP A 1110 -17.92 36.97 -42.31
N GLN A 1111 -17.55 35.76 -42.74
CA GLN A 1111 -16.40 35.02 -42.21
C GLN A 1111 -15.12 35.33 -43.00
N PRO A 1112 -14.00 35.68 -42.32
CA PRO A 1112 -12.73 35.99 -43.00
C PRO A 1112 -12.24 34.88 -43.94
N ALA A 1113 -12.34 33.62 -43.52
CA ALA A 1113 -11.92 32.47 -44.34
C ALA A 1113 -12.71 32.36 -45.66
N SER A 1114 -14.01 32.70 -45.64
CA SER A 1114 -14.88 32.70 -46.82
C SER A 1114 -14.41 33.75 -47.84
N LEU A 1115 -14.13 34.96 -47.36
CA LEU A 1115 -13.71 36.07 -48.19
C LEU A 1115 -12.32 35.86 -48.79
N VAL A 1116 -11.34 35.44 -47.98
CA VAL A 1116 -9.97 35.19 -48.45
C VAL A 1116 -9.96 34.03 -49.47
N LEU A 1117 -10.75 32.98 -49.25
CA LEU A 1117 -10.89 31.87 -50.19
C LEU A 1117 -11.53 32.31 -51.52
N GLY A 1118 -12.59 33.12 -51.46
CA GLY A 1118 -13.20 33.70 -52.66
C GLY A 1118 -12.23 34.61 -53.43
N LEU A 1119 -11.46 35.44 -52.73
CA LEU A 1119 -10.40 36.25 -53.32
C LEU A 1119 -9.30 35.39 -53.97
N ALA A 1120 -8.91 34.26 -53.37
CA ALA A 1120 -7.89 33.37 -53.92
C ALA A 1120 -8.37 32.69 -55.22
N ALA A 1121 -9.65 32.31 -55.28
CA ALA A 1121 -10.27 31.79 -56.51
C ALA A 1121 -10.34 32.88 -57.59
N LEU A 1122 -10.74 34.10 -57.22
CA LEU A 1122 -10.71 35.26 -58.09
C LEU A 1122 -9.29 35.68 -58.48
N LEU A 1123 -8.24 35.35 -57.73
CA LEU A 1123 -6.85 35.58 -58.14
C LEU A 1123 -6.43 34.58 -59.22
N LYS A 1124 -6.90 33.32 -59.13
CA LYS A 1124 -6.47 32.21 -60.01
C LYS A 1124 -7.18 32.08 -61.34
N GLY A 1125 -8.15 32.91 -61.66
CA GLY A 1125 -8.87 32.77 -62.94
C GLY A 1125 -10.21 32.04 -62.82
N MET A 1126 -10.71 31.77 -61.61
CA MET A 1126 -11.94 31.01 -61.43
C MET A 1126 -13.19 31.89 -61.45
N THR A 1127 -14.31 31.28 -61.82
CA THR A 1127 -15.64 31.85 -61.57
C THR A 1127 -16.06 31.51 -60.14
N LEU A 1128 -16.36 32.54 -59.34
CA LEU A 1128 -16.86 32.40 -57.98
C LEU A 1128 -18.38 32.34 -57.98
N TYR A 1129 -18.94 31.20 -57.60
CA TYR A 1129 -20.37 30.99 -57.39
C TYR A 1129 -20.72 31.24 -55.94
N LEU A 1130 -21.72 32.09 -55.73
CA LEU A 1130 -22.26 32.44 -54.41
C LEU A 1130 -23.73 31.99 -54.36
N PRO A 1131 -24.23 31.47 -53.22
CA PRO A 1131 -25.63 31.08 -53.10
C PRO A 1131 -26.56 32.31 -53.21
N GLY A 1132 -27.42 32.37 -54.23
CA GLY A 1132 -28.34 33.49 -54.48
C GLY A 1132 -29.68 33.37 -53.75
N ARG A 1133 -30.32 34.50 -53.42
CA ARG A 1133 -31.66 34.54 -52.78
C ARG A 1133 -32.78 34.62 -53.84
N LYS A 1134 -33.30 33.47 -54.29
CA LYS A 1134 -34.64 33.39 -54.91
C LYS A 1134 -35.54 32.43 -54.14
N GLY A 1135 -36.33 32.97 -53.20
CA GLY A 1135 -37.47 32.25 -52.61
C GLY A 1135 -37.23 31.52 -51.28
N GLY A 1136 -36.27 31.95 -50.46
CA GLY A 1136 -36.11 31.45 -49.08
C GLY A 1136 -35.28 30.16 -48.94
N ASP A 1137 -35.10 29.40 -50.01
CA ASP A 1137 -34.11 28.32 -50.11
C ASP A 1137 -32.93 28.77 -50.99
N ALA A 1138 -31.69 28.44 -50.58
CA ALA A 1138 -30.49 28.71 -51.35
C ALA A 1138 -30.48 27.85 -52.63
N THR A 1139 -30.97 28.39 -53.75
CA THR A 1139 -30.82 27.74 -55.06
C THR A 1139 -29.39 27.91 -55.55
N ILE A 1140 -28.64 26.80 -55.56
CA ILE A 1140 -27.28 26.73 -56.12
C ILE A 1140 -27.40 26.79 -57.65
N GLN A 1141 -27.03 27.91 -58.26
CA GLN A 1141 -26.98 28.07 -59.72
C GLN A 1141 -25.58 27.74 -60.29
N ALA A 1142 -24.98 26.64 -59.86
CA ALA A 1142 -23.74 26.15 -60.44
C ALA A 1142 -24.04 24.87 -61.24
N ASP A 1143 -23.96 24.94 -62.57
CA ASP A 1143 -24.28 23.79 -63.42
C ASP A 1143 -23.30 22.61 -63.25
N ASP A 1144 -22.08 22.84 -62.73
CA ASP A 1144 -21.14 21.83 -62.21
C ASP A 1144 -19.90 22.53 -61.59
N PRO A 1145 -19.81 22.76 -60.26
CA PRO A 1145 -18.63 23.41 -59.68
C PRO A 1145 -17.40 22.50 -59.73
N CYS A 1146 -16.20 23.04 -59.98
CA CYS A 1146 -14.94 22.27 -59.88
C CYS A 1146 -14.51 22.07 -58.42
N VAL A 1147 -14.79 23.08 -57.57
CA VAL A 1147 -14.45 23.09 -56.14
C VAL A 1147 -15.66 23.57 -55.34
N VAL A 1148 -15.94 22.93 -54.21
CA VAL A 1148 -16.97 23.37 -53.25
C VAL A 1148 -16.31 23.62 -51.90
N ALA A 1149 -16.48 24.83 -51.37
CA ALA A 1149 -16.03 25.19 -50.04
C ALA A 1149 -17.22 25.38 -49.10
N ALA A 1150 -17.28 24.59 -48.02
CA ALA A 1150 -18.42 24.63 -47.09
C ALA A 1150 -18.02 24.21 -45.66
N SER A 1151 -18.92 24.42 -44.71
CA SER A 1151 -18.77 23.93 -43.34
C SER A 1151 -18.91 22.39 -43.29
N PRO A 1152 -18.43 21.69 -42.23
CA PRO A 1152 -18.56 20.24 -42.11
C PRO A 1152 -20.00 19.74 -42.28
N ALA A 1153 -20.96 20.48 -41.72
CA ALA A 1153 -22.38 20.14 -41.81
C ALA A 1153 -22.97 20.37 -43.22
N ALA A 1154 -22.47 21.37 -43.96
CA ALA A 1154 -22.95 21.69 -45.30
C ALA A 1154 -22.34 20.76 -46.36
N LEU A 1155 -21.11 20.27 -46.14
CA LEU A 1155 -20.43 19.31 -47.02
C LEU A 1155 -21.13 17.96 -47.12
N THR A 1156 -21.98 17.60 -46.15
CA THR A 1156 -22.73 16.32 -46.20
C THR A 1156 -23.58 16.21 -47.46
N ARG A 1157 -24.13 17.34 -47.93
CA ARG A 1157 -24.91 17.42 -49.18
C ARG A 1157 -24.08 17.15 -50.44
N TRP A 1158 -22.76 17.35 -50.35
CA TRP A 1158 -21.81 17.20 -51.45
C TRP A 1158 -20.95 15.94 -51.35
N SER A 1159 -20.99 15.23 -50.22
CA SER A 1159 -20.21 13.99 -50.03
C SER A 1159 -20.92 12.72 -50.51
N GLU A 1160 -22.20 12.79 -50.89
CA GLU A 1160 -22.99 11.64 -51.35
C GLU A 1160 -22.79 11.35 -52.85
N GLY A 1161 -22.48 10.09 -53.21
CA GLY A 1161 -22.29 9.62 -54.59
C GLY A 1161 -20.86 9.73 -55.13
N SER A 1162 -20.52 8.88 -56.11
CA SER A 1162 -19.19 8.79 -56.74
C SER A 1162 -19.05 9.73 -57.94
N GLY A 1163 -18.05 10.62 -57.90
CA GLY A 1163 -17.79 11.67 -58.89
C GLY A 1163 -18.41 13.02 -58.52
N GLY A 1164 -17.62 14.11 -58.63
CA GLY A 1164 -18.05 15.47 -58.29
C GLY A 1164 -16.87 16.43 -57.96
N PRO A 1165 -17.15 17.67 -57.52
CA PRO A 1165 -16.13 18.68 -57.18
C PRO A 1165 -15.13 18.23 -56.12
N ALA A 1166 -13.95 18.84 -56.13
CA ALA A 1166 -13.05 18.80 -54.98
C ALA A 1166 -13.67 19.57 -53.79
N LEU A 1167 -13.54 19.04 -52.58
CA LEU A 1167 -14.19 19.59 -51.39
C LEU A 1167 -13.18 20.35 -50.52
N VAL A 1168 -13.55 21.54 -50.05
CA VAL A 1168 -12.77 22.32 -49.08
C VAL A 1168 -13.62 22.48 -47.83
N CYS A 1169 -13.26 21.76 -46.76
CA CYS A 1169 -13.92 21.82 -45.48
C CYS A 1169 -13.34 22.95 -44.64
N VAL A 1170 -14.14 23.96 -44.31
CA VAL A 1170 -13.68 25.08 -43.48
C VAL A 1170 -14.16 24.89 -42.05
N SER A 1171 -13.27 24.52 -41.14
CA SER A 1171 -13.61 24.30 -39.72
C SER A 1171 -12.40 24.31 -38.79
N ALA A 1172 -12.56 24.79 -37.56
CA ALA A 1172 -11.54 24.68 -36.51
C ALA A 1172 -11.43 23.25 -35.93
N ARG A 1173 -12.48 22.44 -36.06
CA ARG A 1173 -12.52 21.02 -35.64
C ARG A 1173 -13.35 20.21 -36.61
N LEU A 1174 -12.87 19.02 -36.97
CA LEU A 1174 -13.60 18.04 -37.77
C LEU A 1174 -13.86 16.81 -36.90
N ASP A 1175 -15.12 16.45 -36.71
CA ASP A 1175 -15.46 15.22 -35.98
C ASP A 1175 -15.18 13.97 -36.84
N THR A 1176 -14.91 12.84 -36.18
CA THR A 1176 -14.56 11.58 -36.84
C THR A 1176 -15.62 11.12 -37.86
N ALA A 1177 -16.91 11.29 -37.56
CA ALA A 1177 -17.99 10.86 -38.45
C ALA A 1177 -18.05 11.71 -39.73
N SER A 1178 -17.72 12.99 -39.65
CA SER A 1178 -17.61 13.89 -40.80
C SER A 1178 -16.34 13.59 -41.62
N ALA A 1179 -15.22 13.28 -40.98
CA ALA A 1179 -13.99 12.85 -41.64
C ALA A 1179 -14.16 11.52 -42.40
N GLU A 1180 -14.77 10.51 -41.75
CA GLU A 1180 -15.06 9.22 -42.38
C GLU A 1180 -15.99 9.36 -43.60
N ARG A 1181 -16.98 10.25 -43.53
CA ARG A 1181 -17.88 10.52 -44.67
C ARG A 1181 -17.17 11.19 -45.84
N LEU A 1182 -16.28 12.15 -45.58
CA LEU A 1182 -15.46 12.77 -46.63
C LEU A 1182 -14.52 11.76 -47.27
N ALA A 1183 -13.86 10.91 -46.47
CA ALA A 1183 -13.02 9.83 -46.95
C ALA A 1183 -13.82 8.82 -47.80
N ALA A 1184 -15.04 8.45 -47.36
CA ALA A 1184 -15.91 7.52 -48.06
C ALA A 1184 -16.48 8.08 -49.39
N SER A 1185 -16.46 9.39 -49.60
CA SER A 1185 -16.96 10.02 -50.85
C SER A 1185 -16.11 9.69 -52.08
N GLY A 1186 -14.85 9.24 -51.89
CA GLY A 1186 -13.90 9.00 -52.97
C GLY A 1186 -13.45 10.26 -53.72
N ARG A 1187 -13.76 11.46 -53.21
CA ARG A 1187 -13.39 12.76 -53.80
C ARG A 1187 -12.13 13.33 -53.15
N ALA A 1188 -11.40 14.15 -53.88
CA ALA A 1188 -10.32 14.95 -53.29
C ALA A 1188 -10.93 15.99 -52.33
N TRP A 1189 -10.49 15.99 -51.07
CA TRP A 1189 -10.94 16.97 -50.09
C TRP A 1189 -9.76 17.55 -49.30
N LYS A 1190 -9.91 18.79 -48.81
CA LYS A 1190 -8.93 19.47 -47.96
C LYS A 1190 -9.61 20.12 -46.75
N LEU A 1191 -8.98 20.02 -45.58
CA LEU A 1191 -9.39 20.77 -44.40
C LEU A 1191 -8.66 22.11 -44.38
N LEU A 1192 -9.42 23.20 -44.38
CA LEU A 1192 -8.93 24.55 -44.14
C LEU A 1192 -9.34 24.97 -42.72
N PRO A 1193 -8.41 25.08 -41.77
CA PRO A 1193 -8.75 25.49 -40.42
C PRO A 1193 -9.35 26.90 -40.39
N ALA A 1194 -10.54 27.04 -39.80
CA ALA A 1194 -11.17 28.34 -39.61
C ALA A 1194 -10.37 29.14 -38.56
N PRO A 1195 -9.89 30.36 -38.84
CA PRO A 1195 -8.88 31.01 -38.01
C PRO A 1195 -9.46 31.87 -36.89
N GLY A 1196 -8.82 31.77 -35.73
CA GLY A 1196 -8.59 32.90 -34.82
C GLY A 1196 -7.08 33.15 -34.74
N THR A 1197 -6.64 34.39 -34.94
CA THR A 1197 -5.30 34.94 -34.66
C THR A 1197 -4.12 34.71 -35.62
N GLY A 1198 -4.32 34.20 -36.84
CA GLY A 1198 -3.25 34.21 -37.87
C GLY A 1198 -3.61 33.34 -39.06
N LEU A 1199 -4.12 33.93 -40.14
CA LEU A 1199 -4.66 33.20 -41.28
C LEU A 1199 -3.54 32.59 -42.14
N VAL A 1200 -3.59 31.25 -42.24
CA VAL A 1200 -2.87 30.36 -43.17
C VAL A 1200 -1.35 30.26 -42.98
N ALA A 1201 -0.91 29.61 -41.91
CA ALA A 1201 0.43 28.99 -41.84
C ALA A 1201 0.36 27.45 -41.77
N ALA A 1202 -0.82 26.85 -41.94
CA ALA A 1202 -0.99 25.40 -41.87
C ALA A 1202 -2.17 24.93 -42.74
N CYS A 1203 -1.99 24.94 -44.06
CA CYS A 1203 -2.76 24.00 -44.89
C CYS A 1203 -2.22 22.60 -44.61
N LEU A 1204 -2.92 21.81 -43.80
CA LEU A 1204 -2.63 20.39 -43.63
C LEU A 1204 -2.83 19.69 -44.98
N HIS A 1205 -1.73 19.18 -45.55
CA HIS A 1205 -1.78 18.27 -46.68
C HIS A 1205 -2.28 16.91 -46.19
N LEU A 1206 -3.58 16.66 -46.31
CA LEU A 1206 -4.12 15.30 -46.26
C LEU A 1206 -4.02 14.75 -47.69
N GLU A 1207 -2.93 14.06 -48.00
CA GLU A 1207 -2.87 13.25 -49.22
C GLU A 1207 -3.80 12.05 -49.05
N THR A 1208 -4.79 11.93 -49.94
CA THR A 1208 -5.61 10.73 -50.08
C THR A 1208 -4.71 9.59 -50.57
N ALA A 1209 -4.16 8.79 -49.65
CA ALA A 1209 -3.70 7.45 -49.98
C ALA A 1209 -4.93 6.55 -50.06
N ALA A 1210 -5.08 5.86 -51.20
CA ALA A 1210 -6.20 4.97 -51.50
C ALA A 1210 -6.20 3.67 -50.66
N ASP A 1211 -5.36 3.55 -49.63
CA ASP A 1211 -5.31 2.38 -48.76
C ASP A 1211 -5.49 2.80 -47.30
N GLY A 1212 -6.39 2.10 -46.61
CA GLY A 1212 -7.04 2.54 -45.38
C GLY A 1212 -6.12 3.08 -44.30
N CYS A 1213 -6.40 4.30 -43.86
CA CYS A 1213 -6.04 4.81 -42.55
C CYS A 1213 -7.28 5.41 -41.90
N ARG A 1214 -7.81 4.72 -40.89
CA ARG A 1214 -8.63 5.30 -39.83
C ARG A 1214 -7.66 5.79 -38.76
N ALA A 1215 -7.20 7.03 -38.86
CA ALA A 1215 -6.49 7.73 -37.79
C ALA A 1215 -7.01 9.16 -37.75
#